data_AF-A0A086JT39-F1
#
_entry.id   AF-A0A086JT39-F1
#
_cell.length_a   1.000
_cell.length_b   1.000
_cell.length_c   1.000
_cell.angle_alpha   90.00
_cell.angle_beta   90.00
_cell.angle_gamma   90.00
#
_symmetry.space_group_name_H-M   'P 1'
#
loop_
_entity.id
_entity.type
_entity.pdbx_description
1 polymer ?
#
loop_
_entity_poly.entity_id
_entity_poly.type
_entity_poly.pdbx_seq_one_letter_code
_entity_poly.pdbx_strand_id
1 'polypeptide(L)'
;MTDLDHGSSLSYNADNAESTEASGSWLAEHMAPVRQLRVNVTDYENIIEPDVWLQVIYTSAALFFVLSLRGLSRQESAKMGNIYGVIGMLVAVIGTLVSPFVYDRALWIFFVVCVPPAVLAVIVAMLVKMTSIPQLVGALNAFGGLAATLESFALYFSPYEVAKQEAMQSVGETRYLQFQVYQTVFYLIGASIGMITFTGSLVACGKLSGWIASKPRVMPLRCFWMPVVLALLLAAGAVAGVLGLDNVPVGTVCLSLCTFLSAVYGVCFVLAIGGADMPVVISVLNSGSGWAGVFAGLTLQNSIIIIAGAFVGASGIILSYVMCTAMNRSLCNVLLGGFGDTGKESNAQAFEGEAKIATSEQVAAYLLASQSVIIVPGYGMAVSHAQFAVHELTQQLRERGTQVRFAIHPVAGRLPGHMNVLLAEANVPYDIVLSMDEINEDFPQTDTVIIIGANDTVNPAAQNAPGCPIYGMPVLEVWKAKKVIVLKRSMRVGYAGVDNPLFFYPNSEMLLGDAKASLQTLLTDMQDKLDAHPVEASRLSSETQTNKSARIAVNVAGDKSAKQEKPHGAAADKPDATEAAGTVGVTVTGSGAPGEVPPVAESAPPLFFVGVLKERRPLERRVAMTPSVVKKLRELQLGCIIEKQAGVSAGFLDEQYMESGALIADTAEEVVRLSRVVVKVTTFECAEVALAKPQNDDEQSSRESTEPPLPALATPANKEDTGLYPVEGNGKGHRLLSSEKVFVAGFVGPNTATSEVSADSAPEGEKGKLSPVDALLRSALAFPQVTLISLDVLPRLTISQKMDVLSSTAKLAGYRAVVEAISHFGRLMGPEITSAGKYPPAKVLVIGAGVAGLQAIGDAHRLGADVRGFDVRLECKEQVESMGGEFLAMTFEGPGESGRATAGGYAKPMSEEFLRKEMELFAEQCREIDILITTASLPGRPAPKLIKKEHVDTMKAGSVIVDLAAPTGGNVEVTRPGETYLYNGKVTVVGWTDLPSRMAPQASEMFARNIFNLLEHMGAGRDFSVNFDDEIIRAITVARHGRKTYPPPRKERDPENTNAGSALLTGSNTDAAPVEESAQRSENLWHLVQKRMRNRWRGIVAPLDILTILVIAAFTALFAATAPPSFPPLLFIFFLACFVGYLLVWNVAPALHTPLMSVTNAISGTVLVGGMLGISARAYQTLDKESICPHNHLGPLEPFYCHSRGTAAITLNAIAIAVASMNVFGGFAVTQRMLNMFRKSTPK
;
A
#
# COMPACT_ATOMS: atom_id res chain seq x y z
N MET A 1 -45.45 51.65 -24.56
CA MET A 1 -45.83 52.68 -25.53
C MET A 1 -45.77 52.00 -26.89
N THR A 2 -46.81 51.22 -27.22
CA THR A 2 -48.00 51.55 -28.09
C THR A 2 -47.68 51.12 -29.52
N ASP A 3 -48.32 50.16 -30.21
CA ASP A 3 -49.60 49.43 -30.08
C ASP A 3 -49.46 48.08 -30.87
N LEU A 4 -49.96 46.93 -30.39
CA LEU A 4 -51.18 46.18 -30.82
C LEU A 4 -51.25 45.88 -32.34
N ASP A 5 -51.64 44.72 -32.90
CA ASP A 5 -52.35 43.54 -32.41
C ASP A 5 -52.31 42.41 -33.49
N HIS A 6 -52.55 41.18 -33.04
CA HIS A 6 -53.13 39.97 -33.67
C HIS A 6 -53.21 39.73 -35.21
N GLY A 7 -52.98 38.45 -35.58
CA GLY A 7 -54.05 37.68 -36.26
C GLY A 7 -53.80 37.09 -37.66
N SER A 8 -53.41 35.81 -37.67
CA SER A 8 -53.76 34.72 -38.60
C SER A 8 -54.51 34.96 -39.94
N SER A 9 -53.96 34.28 -40.96
CA SER A 9 -54.62 33.40 -41.95
C SER A 9 -55.14 33.92 -43.31
N LEU A 10 -54.73 33.13 -44.32
CA LEU A 10 -55.40 32.76 -45.57
C LEU A 10 -55.23 33.61 -46.85
N SER A 11 -54.52 32.96 -47.79
CA SER A 11 -54.78 32.83 -49.24
C SER A 11 -54.88 34.09 -50.10
N TYR A 12 -54.09 34.14 -51.19
CA TYR A 12 -54.68 34.26 -52.52
C TYR A 12 -53.73 33.83 -53.65
N ASN A 13 -54.39 33.32 -54.70
CA ASN A 13 -53.86 32.72 -55.91
C ASN A 13 -53.11 33.69 -56.83
N ALA A 14 -52.36 33.04 -57.73
CA ALA A 14 -51.81 33.55 -58.97
C ALA A 14 -52.81 34.38 -59.80
N ASP A 15 -52.30 35.43 -60.45
CA ASP A 15 -52.57 35.77 -61.86
C ASP A 15 -51.83 37.07 -62.23
N ASN A 16 -50.92 36.96 -63.20
CA ASN A 16 -50.49 37.96 -64.20
C ASN A 16 -49.23 37.40 -64.89
N ALA A 17 -49.42 36.68 -66.00
CA ALA A 17 -49.38 37.23 -67.37
C ALA A 17 -47.93 37.59 -67.78
N GLU A 18 -47.26 36.65 -68.45
CA GLU A 18 -47.14 36.61 -69.93
C GLU A 18 -46.13 37.62 -70.47
N SER A 19 -44.94 37.13 -70.85
CA SER A 19 -44.36 37.43 -72.16
C SER A 19 -43.15 36.53 -72.44
N THR A 20 -43.14 35.94 -73.63
CA THR A 20 -42.03 35.30 -74.37
C THR A 20 -41.66 33.85 -74.06
N GLU A 21 -42.47 32.93 -74.61
CA GLU A 21 -41.96 31.69 -75.21
C GLU A 21 -41.20 31.99 -76.51
N ALA A 22 -40.01 31.39 -76.68
CA ALA A 22 -39.61 30.61 -77.86
C ALA A 22 -38.08 30.49 -77.99
N SER A 23 -37.44 29.70 -77.11
CA SER A 23 -36.17 28.98 -77.41
C SER A 23 -35.83 27.93 -76.33
N GLY A 24 -36.84 27.26 -75.75
CA GLY A 24 -36.67 26.42 -74.57
C GLY A 24 -36.92 24.91 -74.73
N SER A 25 -37.22 24.39 -75.94
CA SER A 25 -37.65 22.99 -76.06
C SER A 25 -36.51 21.96 -76.18
N TRP A 26 -35.24 22.38 -76.30
CA TRP A 26 -34.08 21.46 -76.26
C TRP A 26 -33.47 21.33 -74.85
N LEU A 27 -33.54 22.39 -74.04
CA LEU A 27 -33.07 22.42 -72.65
C LEU A 27 -34.01 21.70 -71.67
N ALA A 28 -35.32 21.64 -71.96
CA ALA A 28 -36.29 21.01 -71.06
C ALA A 28 -36.21 19.46 -71.06
N GLU A 29 -35.89 18.82 -72.20
CA GLU A 29 -35.73 17.36 -72.26
C GLU A 29 -34.38 16.86 -71.69
N HIS A 30 -33.35 17.71 -71.66
CA HIS A 30 -32.02 17.32 -71.15
C HIS A 30 -31.73 17.76 -69.70
N MET A 31 -32.65 18.46 -69.04
CA MET A 31 -32.53 18.84 -67.62
C MET A 31 -33.43 18.03 -66.67
N ALA A 32 -34.07 16.97 -67.17
CA ALA A 32 -35.03 16.16 -66.42
C ALA A 32 -34.47 14.98 -65.58
N PRO A 33 -33.20 14.95 -65.13
CA PRO A 33 -32.83 14.12 -63.98
C PRO A 33 -32.27 14.89 -62.76
N VAL A 34 -32.11 16.22 -62.81
CA VAL A 34 -31.45 16.97 -61.71
C VAL A 34 -32.40 17.33 -60.55
N ARG A 35 -33.70 17.04 -60.65
CA ARG A 35 -34.70 17.41 -59.62
C ARG A 35 -35.15 16.28 -58.68
N GLN A 36 -34.62 15.06 -58.81
CA GLN A 36 -35.04 13.91 -57.99
C GLN A 36 -34.02 13.38 -56.96
N LEU A 37 -32.82 13.97 -56.85
CA LEU A 37 -31.90 13.69 -55.74
C LEU A 37 -32.07 14.72 -54.62
N ARG A 38 -33.30 14.88 -54.11
CA ARG A 38 -33.48 15.40 -52.76
C ARG A 38 -33.47 14.19 -51.82
N VAL A 39 -32.29 13.58 -51.67
CA VAL A 39 -32.05 12.65 -50.57
C VAL A 39 -32.31 13.45 -49.30
N ASN A 40 -33.25 12.98 -48.49
CA ASN A 40 -33.58 13.62 -47.23
C ASN A 40 -32.29 13.73 -46.39
N VAL A 41 -31.92 14.94 -45.98
CA VAL A 41 -30.76 15.19 -45.11
C VAL A 41 -30.84 14.36 -43.81
N THR A 42 -32.06 14.02 -43.38
CA THR A 42 -32.33 13.12 -42.25
C THR A 42 -31.89 11.67 -42.47
N ASP A 43 -31.80 11.19 -43.72
CA ASP A 43 -31.30 9.84 -44.00
C ASP A 43 -29.77 9.77 -43.89
N TYR A 44 -29.05 10.87 -44.14
CA TYR A 44 -27.59 10.93 -43.95
C TYR A 44 -27.17 11.09 -42.48
N GLU A 45 -27.96 11.81 -41.67
CA GLU A 45 -27.73 11.90 -40.21
C GLU A 45 -27.89 10.53 -39.53
N ASN A 46 -28.78 9.67 -40.02
CA ASN A 46 -29.05 8.33 -39.46
C ASN A 46 -28.05 7.23 -39.89
N ILE A 47 -27.09 7.50 -40.79
CA ILE A 47 -26.15 6.46 -41.27
C ILE A 47 -24.95 6.27 -40.31
N ILE A 48 -24.68 7.21 -39.41
CA ILE A 48 -23.50 7.18 -38.50
C ILE A 48 -23.85 7.59 -37.07
N GLU A 49 -25.12 7.71 -36.69
CA GLU A 49 -25.41 7.52 -35.26
C GLU A 49 -25.30 6.02 -34.99
N PRO A 50 -24.30 5.53 -34.23
CA PRO A 50 -24.28 4.13 -33.85
C PRO A 50 -25.62 3.88 -33.18
N ASP A 51 -26.34 2.88 -33.68
CA ASP A 51 -27.63 2.46 -33.14
C ASP A 51 -27.54 2.49 -31.61
N VAL A 52 -28.61 2.93 -30.94
CA VAL A 52 -28.62 3.10 -29.48
C VAL A 52 -28.08 1.86 -28.75
N TRP A 53 -28.32 0.66 -29.28
CA TRP A 53 -27.78 -0.59 -28.75
C TRP A 53 -26.25 -0.72 -28.86
N LEU A 54 -25.63 -0.27 -29.95
CA LEU A 54 -24.17 -0.31 -30.14
C LEU A 54 -23.47 0.67 -29.20
N GLN A 55 -24.07 1.83 -28.95
CA GLN A 55 -23.57 2.77 -27.93
C GLN A 55 -23.60 2.13 -26.53
N VAL A 56 -24.69 1.47 -26.17
CA VAL A 56 -24.81 0.74 -24.89
C VAL A 56 -23.73 -0.35 -24.76
N ILE A 57 -23.44 -1.07 -25.85
CA ILE A 57 -22.36 -2.07 -25.87
C ILE A 57 -20.99 -1.41 -25.65
N TYR A 58 -20.71 -0.30 -26.34
CA TYR A 58 -19.46 0.43 -26.17
C TYR A 58 -19.31 1.02 -24.75
N THR A 59 -20.37 1.54 -24.16
CA THR A 59 -20.36 1.95 -22.75
C THR A 59 -20.11 0.78 -21.80
N SER A 60 -20.69 -0.40 -22.10
CA SER A 60 -20.47 -1.62 -21.32
C SER A 60 -19.00 -2.10 -21.43
N ALA A 61 -18.43 -2.07 -22.64
CA ALA A 61 -17.01 -2.38 -22.86
C ALA A 61 -16.08 -1.41 -22.10
N ALA A 62 -16.40 -0.11 -22.10
CA ALA A 62 -15.66 0.90 -21.35
C ALA A 62 -15.68 0.62 -19.83
N LEU A 63 -16.83 0.19 -19.28
CA LEU A 63 -16.93 -0.21 -17.88
C LEU A 63 -16.01 -1.40 -17.57
N PHE A 64 -15.94 -2.39 -18.46
CA PHE A 64 -15.01 -3.52 -18.31
C PHE A 64 -13.54 -3.09 -18.38
N PHE A 65 -13.18 -2.10 -19.20
CA PHE A 65 -11.83 -1.51 -19.18
C PHE A 65 -11.53 -0.80 -17.86
N VAL A 66 -12.50 -0.09 -17.28
CA VAL A 66 -12.36 0.49 -15.93
C VAL A 66 -12.12 -0.60 -14.88
N LEU A 67 -12.92 -1.67 -14.90
CA LEU A 67 -12.77 -2.81 -13.99
C LEU A 67 -11.43 -3.54 -14.21
N SER A 68 -10.93 -3.59 -15.45
CA SER A 68 -9.64 -4.16 -15.79
C SER A 68 -8.50 -3.41 -15.11
N LEU A 69 -8.46 -2.09 -15.25
CA LEU A 69 -7.43 -1.24 -14.63
C LEU A 69 -7.55 -1.23 -13.10
N ARG A 70 -8.77 -1.15 -12.57
CA ARG A 70 -9.01 -1.27 -11.11
C ARG A 70 -8.55 -2.62 -10.57
N GLY A 71 -8.76 -3.71 -11.31
CA GLY A 71 -8.35 -5.05 -10.91
C GLY A 71 -6.83 -5.19 -10.72
N LEU A 72 -6.03 -4.37 -11.41
CA LEU A 72 -4.58 -4.32 -11.27
C LEU A 72 -4.09 -3.53 -10.04
N SER A 73 -4.99 -2.96 -9.22
CA SER A 73 -4.61 -2.28 -7.97
C SER A 73 -4.03 -3.22 -6.92
N ARG A 74 -4.41 -4.50 -6.94
CA ARG A 74 -3.94 -5.53 -6.01
C ARG A 74 -3.62 -6.83 -6.75
N GLN A 75 -2.62 -7.56 -6.28
CA GLN A 75 -2.17 -8.82 -6.87
C GLN A 75 -3.28 -9.89 -6.87
N GLU A 76 -4.09 -9.93 -5.81
CA GLU A 76 -5.21 -10.88 -5.66
C GLU A 76 -6.28 -10.68 -6.74
N SER A 77 -6.59 -9.42 -7.07
CA SER A 77 -7.57 -9.07 -8.11
C SER A 77 -6.97 -8.98 -9.51
N ALA A 78 -5.65 -9.00 -9.66
CA ALA A 78 -4.97 -8.72 -10.94
C ALA A 78 -5.38 -9.69 -12.06
N LYS A 79 -5.56 -10.98 -11.74
CA LYS A 79 -6.05 -11.99 -12.69
C LYS A 79 -7.46 -11.67 -13.19
N MET A 80 -8.36 -11.29 -12.28
CA MET A 80 -9.70 -10.83 -12.65
C MET A 80 -9.65 -9.54 -13.45
N GLY A 81 -8.73 -8.63 -13.14
CA GLY A 81 -8.46 -7.43 -13.94
C GLY A 81 -8.19 -7.77 -15.40
N ASN A 82 -7.25 -8.67 -15.69
CA ASN A 82 -6.96 -9.09 -17.06
C ASN A 82 -8.18 -9.72 -17.75
N ILE A 83 -8.94 -10.55 -17.04
CA ILE A 83 -10.19 -11.15 -17.56
C ILE A 83 -11.21 -10.08 -17.93
N TYR A 84 -11.41 -9.06 -17.08
CA TYR A 84 -12.30 -7.93 -17.42
C TYR A 84 -11.82 -7.20 -18.67
N GLY A 85 -10.51 -7.00 -18.84
CA GLY A 85 -9.95 -6.42 -20.07
C GLY A 85 -10.28 -7.24 -21.32
N VAL A 86 -10.12 -8.56 -21.25
CA VAL A 86 -10.48 -9.50 -22.33
C VAL A 86 -11.97 -9.44 -22.63
N ILE A 87 -12.83 -9.44 -21.60
CA ILE A 87 -14.28 -9.34 -21.77
C ILE A 87 -14.65 -8.00 -22.41
N GLY A 88 -14.08 -6.88 -21.95
CA GLY A 88 -14.33 -5.56 -22.52
C GLY A 88 -13.97 -5.49 -24.01
N MET A 89 -12.80 -6.03 -24.38
CA MET A 89 -12.39 -6.12 -25.78
C MET A 89 -13.32 -7.02 -26.61
N LEU A 90 -13.71 -8.18 -26.07
CA LEU A 90 -14.63 -9.11 -26.74
C LEU A 90 -16.00 -8.48 -26.96
N VAL A 91 -16.54 -7.78 -25.96
CA VAL A 91 -17.79 -7.04 -26.04
C VAL A 91 -17.72 -5.95 -27.11
N ALA A 92 -16.63 -5.18 -27.16
CA ALA A 92 -16.43 -4.16 -28.19
C ALA A 92 -16.37 -4.78 -29.60
N VAL A 93 -15.53 -5.79 -29.82
CA VAL A 93 -15.34 -6.42 -31.13
C VAL A 93 -16.61 -7.14 -31.60
N ILE A 94 -17.27 -7.94 -30.75
CA ILE A 94 -18.50 -8.64 -31.12
C ILE A 94 -19.63 -7.64 -31.38
N GLY A 95 -19.75 -6.59 -30.55
CA GLY A 95 -20.71 -5.51 -30.80
C GLY A 95 -20.55 -4.91 -32.19
N THR A 96 -19.31 -4.60 -32.57
CA THR A 96 -18.99 -4.11 -33.91
C THR A 96 -19.29 -5.15 -34.99
N LEU A 97 -18.96 -6.44 -34.78
CA LEU A 97 -19.24 -7.52 -35.76
C LEU A 97 -20.73 -7.73 -36.02
N VAL A 98 -21.56 -7.68 -34.98
CA VAL A 98 -23.01 -7.93 -35.07
C VAL A 98 -23.76 -6.69 -35.57
N SER A 99 -23.09 -5.54 -35.64
CA SER A 99 -23.70 -4.36 -36.22
C SER A 99 -24.13 -4.64 -37.66
N PRO A 100 -25.34 -4.22 -38.08
CA PRO A 100 -25.81 -4.41 -39.46
C PRO A 100 -24.83 -3.87 -40.50
N PHE A 101 -24.04 -2.87 -40.09
CA PHE A 101 -22.99 -2.29 -40.91
C PHE A 101 -21.85 -3.27 -41.24
N VAL A 102 -21.45 -4.13 -40.31
CA VAL A 102 -20.31 -5.06 -40.47
C VAL A 102 -20.77 -6.48 -40.79
N TYR A 103 -21.84 -6.94 -40.14
CA TYR A 103 -22.35 -8.32 -40.23
C TYR A 103 -22.69 -8.70 -41.68
N ASP A 104 -23.47 -7.86 -42.37
CA ASP A 104 -23.93 -8.14 -43.73
C ASP A 104 -22.84 -7.93 -44.79
N ARG A 105 -21.76 -7.21 -44.45
CA ARG A 105 -20.88 -6.56 -45.43
C ARG A 105 -19.43 -7.02 -45.37
N ALA A 106 -18.97 -7.47 -44.21
CA ALA A 106 -17.55 -7.59 -43.89
C ALA A 106 -17.21 -8.71 -42.89
N LEU A 107 -18.16 -9.59 -42.56
CA LEU A 107 -17.94 -10.63 -41.54
C LEU A 107 -16.79 -11.61 -41.87
N TRP A 108 -16.51 -11.83 -43.16
CA TRP A 108 -15.37 -12.65 -43.61
C TRP A 108 -14.00 -12.08 -43.18
N ILE A 109 -13.91 -10.76 -42.97
CA ILE A 109 -12.68 -10.07 -42.56
C ILE A 109 -12.23 -10.54 -41.19
N PHE A 110 -13.17 -10.81 -40.29
CA PHE A 110 -12.85 -11.34 -38.98
C PHE A 110 -12.08 -12.65 -39.08
N PHE A 111 -12.58 -13.61 -39.87
CA PHE A 111 -11.97 -14.93 -39.98
C PHE A 111 -10.67 -14.93 -40.82
N VAL A 112 -10.56 -14.08 -41.84
CA VAL A 112 -9.42 -14.08 -42.76
C VAL A 112 -8.30 -13.14 -42.30
N VAL A 113 -8.63 -12.00 -41.71
CA VAL A 113 -7.68 -10.92 -41.41
C VAL A 113 -7.37 -10.79 -39.92
N CYS A 114 -8.36 -10.99 -39.04
CA CYS A 114 -8.17 -10.87 -37.59
C CYS A 114 -7.62 -12.15 -36.95
N VAL A 115 -8.23 -13.31 -37.26
CA VAL A 115 -7.90 -14.59 -36.60
C VAL A 115 -6.45 -15.07 -36.83
N PRO A 116 -5.89 -15.12 -38.06
CA PRO A 116 -4.55 -15.68 -38.25
C PRO A 116 -3.43 -14.89 -37.52
N PRO A 117 -3.39 -13.54 -37.59
CA PRO A 117 -2.42 -12.75 -36.81
C PRO A 117 -2.65 -12.85 -35.29
N ALA A 118 -3.90 -12.94 -34.84
CA ALA A 118 -4.22 -13.16 -33.44
C ALA A 118 -3.62 -14.48 -32.91
N VAL A 119 -3.82 -15.58 -33.64
CA VAL A 119 -3.26 -16.90 -33.29
C VAL A 119 -1.73 -16.85 -33.27
N LEU A 120 -1.12 -16.23 -34.28
CA LEU A 120 0.33 -16.05 -34.33
C LEU A 120 0.85 -15.26 -33.12
N ALA A 121 0.18 -14.18 -32.74
CA ALA A 121 0.56 -13.37 -31.60
C ALA A 121 0.47 -14.12 -30.27
N VAL A 122 -0.57 -14.95 -30.08
CA VAL A 122 -0.70 -15.83 -28.90
C VAL A 122 0.44 -16.86 -28.87
N ILE A 123 0.77 -17.48 -30.01
CA ILE A 123 1.89 -18.43 -30.11
C ILE A 123 3.22 -17.74 -29.72
N VAL A 124 3.50 -16.56 -30.28
CA VAL A 124 4.72 -15.80 -29.97
C VAL A 124 4.75 -15.40 -28.48
N ALA A 125 3.63 -14.92 -27.94
CA ALA A 125 3.51 -14.57 -26.52
C ALA A 125 3.80 -15.74 -25.57
N MET A 126 3.43 -16.97 -25.96
CA MET A 126 3.70 -18.18 -25.18
C MET A 126 5.16 -18.66 -25.31
N LEU A 127 5.83 -18.41 -26.44
CA LEU A 127 7.18 -18.90 -26.72
C LEU A 127 8.31 -17.98 -26.24
N VAL A 128 8.07 -16.67 -26.09
CA VAL A 128 9.11 -15.71 -25.69
C VAL A 128 9.62 -15.98 -24.27
N LYS A 129 10.93 -15.80 -24.02
CA LYS A 129 11.54 -15.95 -22.69
C LYS A 129 11.17 -14.76 -21.78
N MET A 130 11.01 -14.97 -20.47
CA MET A 130 10.61 -13.90 -19.55
C MET A 130 11.62 -12.74 -19.46
N THR A 131 12.92 -13.05 -19.62
CA THR A 131 13.98 -12.03 -19.71
C THR A 131 13.85 -11.10 -20.91
N SER A 132 13.08 -11.52 -21.92
CA SER A 132 12.83 -10.80 -23.16
C SER A 132 11.43 -10.17 -23.20
N ILE A 133 10.69 -10.13 -22.08
CA ILE A 133 9.41 -9.42 -22.01
C ILE A 133 9.54 -7.93 -22.38
N PRO A 134 10.55 -7.16 -21.94
CA PRO A 134 10.60 -5.73 -22.22
C PRO A 134 10.59 -5.39 -23.72
N GLN A 135 11.29 -6.17 -24.54
CA GLN A 135 11.28 -6.00 -26.01
C GLN A 135 9.97 -6.46 -26.64
N LEU A 136 9.29 -7.49 -26.09
CA LEU A 136 7.99 -7.92 -26.60
C LEU A 136 6.92 -6.88 -26.31
N VAL A 137 6.89 -6.31 -25.10
CA VAL A 137 5.97 -5.23 -24.71
C VAL A 137 6.21 -3.99 -25.58
N GLY A 138 7.46 -3.63 -25.84
CA GLY A 138 7.80 -2.56 -26.78
C GLY A 138 7.33 -2.84 -28.21
N ALA A 139 7.46 -4.08 -28.70
CA ALA A 139 7.04 -4.46 -30.04
C ALA A 139 5.51 -4.42 -30.21
N LEU A 140 4.76 -4.89 -29.21
CA LEU A 140 3.29 -4.80 -29.19
C LEU A 140 2.82 -3.35 -29.21
N ASN A 141 3.49 -2.46 -28.46
CA ASN A 141 3.21 -1.03 -28.53
C ASN A 141 3.49 -0.43 -29.92
N ALA A 142 4.56 -0.86 -30.60
CA ALA A 142 4.85 -0.45 -31.96
C ALA A 142 3.70 -0.79 -32.91
N PHE A 143 3.12 -1.99 -32.77
CA PHE A 143 1.95 -2.41 -33.54
C PHE A 143 0.73 -1.53 -33.29
N GLY A 144 0.46 -1.12 -32.05
CA GLY A 144 -0.60 -0.14 -31.75
C GLY A 144 -0.42 1.18 -32.51
N GLY A 145 0.78 1.75 -32.49
CA GLY A 145 1.09 2.99 -33.22
C GLY A 145 0.99 2.84 -34.75
N LEU A 146 1.44 1.70 -35.30
CA LEU A 146 1.34 1.42 -36.73
C LEU A 146 -0.12 1.25 -37.16
N ALA A 147 -0.94 0.54 -36.38
CA ALA A 147 -2.36 0.34 -36.68
C ALA A 147 -3.10 1.69 -36.77
N ALA A 148 -2.91 2.58 -35.78
CA ALA A 148 -3.52 3.93 -35.80
C ALA A 148 -3.03 4.78 -36.98
N THR A 149 -1.77 4.62 -37.39
CA THR A 149 -1.25 5.31 -38.58
C THR A 149 -1.90 4.80 -39.85
N LEU A 150 -1.95 3.48 -40.05
CA LEU A 150 -2.55 2.87 -41.23
C LEU A 150 -4.05 3.18 -41.34
N GLU A 151 -4.75 3.21 -40.21
CA GLU A 151 -6.15 3.62 -40.15
C GLU A 151 -6.35 5.09 -40.56
N SER A 152 -5.47 5.99 -40.10
CA SER A 152 -5.52 7.41 -40.51
C SER A 152 -5.36 7.57 -42.04
N PHE A 153 -4.49 6.79 -42.67
CA PHE A 153 -4.38 6.76 -44.14
C PHE A 153 -5.61 6.10 -44.79
N ALA A 154 -6.12 5.01 -44.22
CA ALA A 154 -7.25 4.29 -44.78
C ALA A 154 -8.52 5.14 -44.80
N LEU A 155 -8.75 5.92 -43.74
CA LEU A 155 -9.87 6.85 -43.65
C LEU A 155 -9.71 8.03 -44.60
N TYR A 156 -8.49 8.57 -44.75
CA TYR A 156 -8.22 9.61 -45.75
C TYR A 156 -8.47 9.15 -47.20
N PHE A 157 -8.19 7.88 -47.52
CA PHE A 157 -8.47 7.31 -48.84
C PHE A 157 -9.88 6.76 -49.00
N SER A 158 -10.70 6.75 -47.95
CA SER A 158 -12.04 6.18 -47.96
C SER A 158 -12.97 6.97 -48.88
N PRO A 159 -13.51 6.36 -49.97
CA PRO A 159 -14.49 7.02 -50.82
C PRO A 159 -15.75 7.43 -50.06
N TYR A 160 -16.08 6.71 -48.98
CA TYR A 160 -17.24 6.99 -48.12
C TYR A 160 -17.09 8.29 -47.33
N GLU A 161 -15.92 8.53 -46.72
CA GLU A 161 -15.69 9.78 -45.97
C GLU A 161 -15.61 10.99 -46.92
N VAL A 162 -15.09 10.81 -48.13
CA VAL A 162 -15.11 11.84 -49.19
C VAL A 162 -16.56 12.14 -49.60
N ALA A 163 -17.40 11.12 -49.82
CA ALA A 163 -18.82 11.32 -50.15
C ALA A 163 -19.62 11.97 -48.99
N LYS A 164 -19.31 11.63 -47.74
CA LYS A 164 -19.89 12.26 -46.54
C LYS A 164 -19.52 13.75 -46.47
N GLN A 165 -18.28 14.10 -46.81
CA GLN A 165 -17.83 15.48 -46.91
C GLN A 165 -18.60 16.23 -48.02
N GLU A 166 -18.72 15.65 -49.23
CA GLU A 166 -19.47 16.24 -50.34
C GLU A 166 -20.97 16.41 -50.04
N ALA A 167 -21.61 15.43 -49.40
CA ALA A 167 -23.01 15.53 -48.95
C ALA A 167 -23.21 16.69 -47.96
N MET A 168 -22.24 16.92 -47.06
CA MET A 168 -22.27 18.03 -46.10
C MET A 168 -22.13 19.41 -46.76
N GLN A 169 -21.51 19.52 -47.95
CA GLN A 169 -21.47 20.77 -48.73
C GLN A 169 -22.88 21.29 -49.05
N SER A 170 -23.85 20.39 -49.24
CA SER A 170 -25.23 20.75 -49.58
C SER A 170 -26.01 21.41 -48.44
N VAL A 171 -25.52 21.30 -47.20
CA VAL A 171 -26.16 21.80 -45.96
C VAL A 171 -25.66 23.20 -45.57
N GLY A 172 -24.58 23.70 -46.18
CA GLY A 172 -24.07 25.08 -46.07
C GLY A 172 -22.54 25.19 -46.08
N GLU A 173 -22.00 26.14 -46.88
CA GLU A 173 -20.55 26.30 -47.13
C GLU A 173 -19.69 26.43 -45.86
N THR A 174 -20.16 27.15 -44.83
CA THR A 174 -19.38 27.41 -43.61
C THR A 174 -19.23 26.16 -42.72
N ARG A 175 -20.25 25.29 -42.67
CA ARG A 175 -20.21 24.05 -41.85
C ARG A 175 -19.36 22.97 -42.50
N TYR A 176 -19.36 22.92 -43.84
CA TYR A 176 -18.51 22.01 -44.61
C TYR A 176 -17.02 22.27 -44.38
N LEU A 177 -16.59 23.52 -44.54
CA LEU A 177 -15.18 23.89 -44.39
C LEU A 177 -14.67 23.59 -42.97
N GLN A 178 -15.50 23.83 -41.95
CA GLN A 178 -15.16 23.49 -40.56
C GLN A 178 -14.93 21.98 -40.39
N PHE A 179 -15.88 21.14 -40.79
CA PHE A 179 -15.77 19.68 -40.65
C PHE A 179 -14.53 19.10 -41.37
N GLN A 180 -14.24 19.56 -42.59
CA GLN A 180 -13.09 19.13 -43.39
C GLN A 180 -11.74 19.47 -42.72
N VAL A 181 -11.62 20.67 -42.14
CA VAL A 181 -10.42 21.10 -41.41
C VAL A 181 -10.16 20.21 -40.20
N TYR A 182 -11.18 19.95 -39.37
CA TYR A 182 -11.02 19.13 -38.16
C TYR A 182 -10.60 17.70 -38.48
N GLN A 183 -11.27 17.04 -39.44
CA GLN A 183 -10.90 15.68 -39.82
C GLN A 183 -9.48 15.61 -40.39
N THR A 184 -9.08 16.56 -41.24
CA THR A 184 -7.72 16.62 -41.81
C THR A 184 -6.66 16.75 -40.71
N VAL A 185 -6.92 17.58 -39.71
CA VAL A 185 -6.03 17.73 -38.55
C VAL A 185 -5.94 16.43 -37.74
N PHE A 186 -7.05 15.72 -37.52
CA PHE A 186 -7.02 14.45 -36.78
C PHE A 186 -6.29 13.33 -37.53
N TYR A 187 -6.47 13.21 -38.85
CA TYR A 187 -5.70 12.26 -39.68
C TYR A 187 -4.19 12.50 -39.54
N LEU A 188 -3.77 13.77 -39.61
CA LEU A 188 -2.36 14.14 -39.56
C LEU A 188 -1.77 13.91 -38.17
N ILE A 189 -2.45 14.34 -37.12
CA ILE A 189 -1.97 14.13 -35.74
C ILE A 189 -1.95 12.64 -35.39
N GLY A 190 -3.02 11.90 -35.73
CA GLY A 190 -3.10 10.45 -35.51
C GLY A 190 -1.98 9.69 -36.21
N ALA A 191 -1.76 9.96 -37.51
CA ALA A 191 -0.68 9.36 -38.29
C ALA A 191 0.72 9.74 -37.76
N SER A 192 0.92 11.00 -37.38
CA SER A 192 2.21 11.47 -36.85
C SER A 192 2.56 10.83 -35.51
N ILE A 193 1.65 10.87 -34.54
CA ILE A 193 1.88 10.28 -33.20
C ILE A 193 2.03 8.76 -33.32
N GLY A 194 1.20 8.11 -34.14
CA GLY A 194 1.27 6.67 -34.39
C GLY A 194 2.61 6.26 -34.99
N MET A 195 3.11 7.02 -35.98
CA MET A 195 4.38 6.69 -36.64
C MET A 195 5.61 6.99 -35.77
N ILE A 196 5.59 8.07 -34.98
CA ILE A 196 6.62 8.33 -33.95
C ILE A 196 6.66 7.17 -32.96
N THR A 197 5.49 6.69 -32.54
CA THR A 197 5.35 5.57 -31.61
C THR A 197 5.88 4.28 -32.19
N PHE A 198 5.54 3.98 -33.45
CA PHE A 198 6.00 2.80 -34.17
C PHE A 198 7.53 2.77 -34.30
N THR A 199 8.13 3.80 -34.92
CA THR A 199 9.58 3.79 -35.15
C THR A 199 10.38 3.95 -33.87
N GLY A 200 9.90 4.77 -32.93
CA GLY A 200 10.51 4.91 -31.61
C GLY A 200 10.52 3.58 -30.85
N SER A 201 9.41 2.84 -30.86
CA SER A 201 9.31 1.56 -30.17
C SER A 201 10.19 0.49 -30.80
N LEU A 202 10.35 0.48 -32.13
CA LEU A 202 11.31 -0.42 -32.80
C LEU A 202 12.76 -0.13 -32.39
N VAL A 203 13.15 1.14 -32.31
CA VAL A 203 14.50 1.52 -31.85
C VAL A 203 14.70 1.16 -30.37
N ALA A 204 13.69 1.37 -29.52
CA ALA A 204 13.74 0.96 -28.12
C ALA A 204 13.92 -0.56 -27.99
N CYS A 205 13.17 -1.35 -28.77
CA CYS A 205 13.31 -2.80 -28.83
C CYS A 205 14.71 -3.21 -29.30
N GLY A 206 15.23 -2.58 -30.35
CA GLY A 206 16.59 -2.82 -30.84
C GLY A 206 17.67 -2.53 -29.79
N LYS A 207 17.48 -1.49 -28.95
CA LYS A 207 18.40 -1.18 -27.85
C LYS A 207 18.32 -2.19 -26.71
N LEU A 208 17.13 -2.70 -26.42
CA LEU A 208 16.91 -3.70 -25.39
C LEU A 208 17.39 -5.10 -25.81
N SER A 209 17.22 -5.46 -27.08
CA SER A 209 17.69 -6.72 -27.67
C SER A 209 19.21 -6.75 -27.88
N GLY A 210 19.86 -5.58 -27.86
CA GLY A 210 21.28 -5.43 -28.14
C GLY A 210 21.62 -5.32 -29.63
N TRP A 211 20.64 -5.29 -30.53
CA TRP A 211 20.84 -5.02 -31.96
C TRP A 211 21.32 -3.58 -32.21
N ILE A 212 20.91 -2.66 -31.34
CA ILE A 212 21.36 -1.26 -31.33
C ILE A 212 22.14 -1.02 -30.05
N ALA A 213 23.25 -0.29 -30.15
CA ALA A 213 24.06 0.06 -28.99
C ALA A 213 23.24 0.81 -27.92
N SER A 214 23.37 0.41 -26.66
CA SER A 214 22.62 0.98 -25.54
C SER A 214 23.09 2.39 -25.14
N LYS A 215 24.26 2.85 -25.60
CA LYS A 215 24.76 4.21 -25.33
C LYS A 215 23.91 5.26 -26.08
N PRO A 216 23.58 6.41 -25.47
CA PRO A 216 22.95 7.52 -26.19
C PRO A 216 23.75 7.94 -27.43
N ARG A 217 23.05 8.13 -28.57
CA ARG A 217 23.63 8.71 -29.80
C ARG A 217 22.89 9.99 -30.12
N VAL A 218 23.51 11.13 -29.80
CA VAL A 218 22.92 12.46 -30.02
C VAL A 218 23.37 12.99 -31.37
N MET A 219 22.42 13.37 -32.23
CA MET A 219 22.72 14.04 -33.49
C MET A 219 23.08 15.52 -33.25
N PRO A 220 24.01 16.09 -34.03
CA PRO A 220 24.34 17.51 -33.92
C PRO A 220 23.09 18.38 -34.13
N LEU A 221 23.01 19.50 -33.39
CA LEU A 221 21.90 20.48 -33.44
C LEU A 221 20.50 19.93 -33.11
N ARG A 222 20.38 18.77 -32.45
CA ARG A 222 19.09 18.14 -32.11
C ARG A 222 18.07 19.09 -31.51
N CYS A 223 18.46 19.91 -30.54
CA CYS A 223 17.55 20.82 -29.85
C CYS A 223 17.03 21.95 -30.73
N PHE A 224 17.65 22.20 -31.88
CA PHE A 224 17.16 23.12 -32.88
C PHE A 224 16.27 22.42 -33.90
N TRP A 225 16.76 21.37 -34.56
CA TRP A 225 16.05 20.79 -35.70
C TRP A 225 14.84 19.92 -35.29
N MET A 226 14.84 19.30 -34.10
CA MET A 226 13.69 18.50 -33.64
C MET A 226 12.44 19.35 -33.40
N PRO A 227 12.50 20.48 -32.64
CA PRO A 227 11.37 21.40 -32.54
C PRO A 227 10.98 22.01 -33.89
N VAL A 228 11.94 22.28 -34.78
CA VAL A 228 11.64 22.80 -36.13
C VAL A 228 10.89 21.77 -36.97
N VAL A 229 11.30 20.49 -36.97
CA VAL A 229 10.57 19.42 -37.66
C VAL A 229 9.18 19.25 -37.07
N LEU A 230 9.03 19.30 -35.74
CA LEU A 230 7.71 19.26 -35.09
C LEU A 230 6.83 20.47 -35.45
N ALA A 231 7.40 21.67 -35.48
CA ALA A 231 6.70 22.89 -35.88
C ALA A 231 6.30 22.86 -37.37
N LEU A 232 7.16 22.32 -38.23
CA LEU A 232 6.87 22.11 -39.65
C LEU A 232 5.77 21.06 -39.86
N LEU A 233 5.73 20.00 -39.04
CA LEU A 233 4.64 19.02 -39.04
C LEU A 233 3.30 19.67 -38.66
N LEU A 234 3.28 20.48 -37.61
CA LEU A 234 2.09 21.21 -37.16
C LEU A 234 1.65 22.26 -38.18
N ALA A 235 2.59 22.99 -38.77
CA ALA A 235 2.32 23.99 -39.81
C ALA A 235 1.83 23.35 -41.10
N ALA A 236 2.41 22.21 -41.52
CA ALA A 236 1.93 21.45 -42.67
C ALA A 236 0.49 20.97 -42.46
N GLY A 237 0.12 20.56 -41.24
CA GLY A 237 -1.25 20.20 -40.92
C GLY A 237 -2.23 21.37 -40.87
N ALA A 238 -1.81 22.52 -40.33
CA ALA A 238 -2.63 23.73 -40.36
C ALA A 238 -2.83 24.24 -41.80
N VAL A 239 -1.78 24.23 -42.62
CA VAL A 239 -1.83 24.64 -44.02
C VAL A 239 -2.67 23.66 -44.86
N ALA A 240 -2.54 22.34 -44.61
CA ALA A 240 -3.38 21.32 -45.22
C ALA A 240 -4.87 21.48 -44.85
N GLY A 241 -5.17 21.87 -43.61
CA GLY A 241 -6.53 22.19 -43.18
C GLY A 241 -7.08 23.47 -43.84
N VAL A 242 -6.29 24.55 -43.87
CA VAL A 242 -6.73 25.88 -44.35
C VAL A 242 -6.84 25.96 -45.87
N LEU A 243 -5.93 25.31 -46.61
CA LEU A 243 -5.94 25.38 -48.08
C LEU A 243 -7.09 24.60 -48.72
N GLY A 244 -7.88 23.84 -47.93
CA GLY A 244 -8.93 22.98 -48.44
C GLY A 244 -8.32 21.95 -49.39
N LEU A 245 -7.99 20.77 -48.88
CA LEU A 245 -7.47 19.69 -49.71
C LEU A 245 -8.58 19.06 -50.58
N ASP A 246 -9.26 19.88 -51.37
CA ASP A 246 -10.09 19.44 -52.49
C ASP A 246 -9.20 18.77 -53.56
N ASN A 247 -7.88 19.02 -53.51
CA ASN A 247 -6.86 18.40 -54.34
C ASN A 247 -6.21 17.19 -53.62
N VAL A 248 -6.82 16.03 -53.82
CA VAL A 248 -6.41 14.69 -53.33
C VAL A 248 -4.91 14.38 -53.39
N PRO A 249 -4.17 14.70 -54.48
CA PRO A 249 -2.74 14.45 -54.57
C PRO A 249 -1.94 15.28 -53.57
N VAL A 250 -2.32 16.54 -53.36
CA VAL A 250 -1.63 17.46 -52.43
C VAL A 250 -1.77 16.94 -51.00
N GLY A 251 -2.99 16.54 -50.61
CA GLY A 251 -3.24 16.04 -49.26
C GLY A 251 -2.55 14.71 -49.00
N THR A 252 -2.48 13.84 -50.02
CA THR A 252 -1.74 12.58 -49.96
C THR A 252 -0.24 12.84 -49.76
N VAL A 253 0.32 13.80 -50.49
CA VAL A 253 1.73 14.20 -50.36
C VAL A 253 1.99 14.79 -48.98
N CYS A 254 1.13 15.67 -48.47
CA CYS A 254 1.24 16.24 -47.13
C CYS A 254 1.19 15.16 -46.04
N LEU A 255 0.21 14.26 -46.08
CA LEU A 255 0.07 13.16 -45.12
C LEU A 255 1.26 12.19 -45.18
N SER A 256 1.72 11.84 -46.38
CA SER A 256 2.89 10.97 -46.58
C SER A 256 4.19 11.62 -46.10
N LEU A 257 4.39 12.90 -46.41
CA LEU A 257 5.55 13.66 -45.96
C LEU A 257 5.56 13.83 -44.44
N CYS A 258 4.41 14.16 -43.85
CA CYS A 258 4.28 14.27 -42.40
C CYS A 258 4.58 12.94 -41.71
N THR A 259 4.07 11.84 -42.25
CA THR A 259 4.33 10.49 -41.73
C THR A 259 5.81 10.11 -41.86
N PHE A 260 6.44 10.40 -42.99
CA PHE A 260 7.87 10.16 -43.18
C PHE A 260 8.74 10.96 -42.19
N LEU A 261 8.47 12.25 -42.04
CA LEU A 261 9.16 13.11 -41.07
C LEU A 261 8.93 12.63 -39.63
N SER A 262 7.72 12.14 -39.32
CA SER A 262 7.36 11.54 -38.03
C SER A 262 8.13 10.24 -37.78
N ALA A 263 8.32 9.42 -38.81
CA ALA A 263 9.14 8.21 -38.73
C ALA A 263 10.60 8.54 -38.38
N VAL A 264 11.19 9.51 -39.08
CA VAL A 264 12.55 10.01 -38.82
C VAL A 264 12.65 10.60 -37.41
N TYR A 265 11.66 11.41 -37.01
CA TYR A 265 11.59 11.98 -35.67
C TYR A 265 11.60 10.89 -34.60
N GLY A 266 10.75 9.86 -34.70
CA GLY A 266 10.68 8.77 -33.74
C GLY A 266 12.01 8.00 -33.59
N VAL A 267 12.69 7.72 -34.71
CA VAL A 267 14.02 7.09 -34.70
C VAL A 267 15.03 7.96 -33.95
N CYS A 268 15.15 9.22 -34.36
CA CYS A 268 16.15 10.13 -33.80
C CYS A 268 15.84 10.52 -32.34
N PHE A 269 14.56 10.55 -31.96
CA PHE A 269 14.10 10.79 -30.59
C PHE A 269 14.61 9.71 -29.63
N VAL A 270 14.41 8.43 -29.97
CA VAL A 270 14.81 7.31 -29.10
C VAL A 270 16.31 7.01 -29.19
N LEU A 271 16.95 7.24 -30.34
CA LEU A 271 18.41 7.04 -30.49
C LEU A 271 19.22 7.87 -29.49
N ALA A 272 18.74 9.06 -29.15
CA ALA A 272 19.42 9.97 -28.24
C ALA A 272 19.20 9.65 -26.75
N ILE A 273 18.41 8.64 -26.41
CA ILE A 273 18.13 8.24 -25.02
C ILE A 273 18.97 7.01 -24.62
N GLY A 274 19.43 6.93 -23.38
CA GLY A 274 20.27 5.83 -22.90
C GLY A 274 19.53 4.52 -22.65
N GLY A 275 20.25 3.40 -22.68
CA GLY A 275 19.70 2.06 -22.53
C GLY A 275 18.98 1.78 -21.21
N ALA A 276 19.40 2.38 -20.09
CA ALA A 276 18.68 2.19 -18.83
C ALA A 276 17.52 3.17 -18.63
N ASP A 277 17.43 4.21 -19.46
CA ASP A 277 16.27 5.11 -19.52
C ASP A 277 15.18 4.57 -20.47
N MET A 278 15.50 3.55 -21.27
CA MET A 278 14.55 2.86 -22.18
C MET A 278 13.21 2.47 -21.53
N PRO A 279 13.15 2.02 -20.27
CA PRO A 279 11.88 1.68 -19.65
C PRO A 279 10.92 2.89 -19.58
N VAL A 280 11.44 4.08 -19.26
CA VAL A 280 10.66 5.33 -19.24
C VAL A 280 10.20 5.66 -20.66
N VAL A 281 11.08 5.51 -21.64
CA VAL A 281 10.79 5.76 -23.05
C VAL A 281 9.69 4.84 -23.57
N ILE A 282 9.70 3.56 -23.22
CA ILE A 282 8.65 2.61 -23.60
C ILE A 282 7.31 3.03 -23.02
N SER A 283 7.27 3.50 -21.78
CA SER A 283 6.04 4.01 -21.16
C SER A 283 5.54 5.30 -21.84
N VAL A 284 6.45 6.21 -22.24
CA VAL A 284 6.07 7.42 -23.01
C VAL A 284 5.55 7.06 -24.39
N LEU A 285 6.17 6.09 -25.07
CA LEU A 285 5.69 5.61 -26.36
C LEU A 285 4.37 4.83 -26.22
N ASN A 286 4.13 4.16 -25.10
CA ASN A 286 2.83 3.54 -24.80
C ASN A 286 1.74 4.62 -24.67
N SER A 287 2.04 5.72 -23.99
CA SER A 287 1.16 6.89 -24.00
C SER A 287 0.87 7.38 -25.44
N GLY A 288 1.90 7.40 -26.29
CA GLY A 288 1.78 7.74 -27.71
C GLY A 288 0.79 6.87 -28.48
N SER A 289 0.78 5.54 -28.30
CA SER A 289 -0.22 4.68 -28.96
C SER A 289 -1.64 4.97 -28.48
N GLY A 290 -1.81 5.27 -27.19
CA GLY A 290 -3.09 5.73 -26.62
C GLY A 290 -3.59 7.03 -27.27
N TRP A 291 -2.76 8.07 -27.35
CA TRP A 291 -3.15 9.34 -27.98
C TRP A 291 -3.41 9.20 -29.48
N ALA A 292 -2.61 8.41 -30.20
CA ALA A 292 -2.87 8.11 -31.61
C ALA A 292 -4.25 7.44 -31.78
N GLY A 293 -4.59 6.51 -30.89
CA GLY A 293 -5.92 5.89 -30.83
C GLY A 293 -7.04 6.90 -30.56
N VAL A 294 -6.85 7.87 -29.67
CA VAL A 294 -7.84 8.95 -29.44
C VAL A 294 -8.13 9.71 -30.73
N PHE A 295 -7.12 10.12 -31.48
CA PHE A 295 -7.33 10.86 -32.73
C PHE A 295 -7.97 9.99 -33.82
N ALA A 296 -7.65 8.70 -33.87
CA ALA A 296 -8.39 7.76 -34.71
C ALA A 296 -9.88 7.65 -34.29
N GLY A 297 -10.15 7.57 -32.99
CA GLY A 297 -11.50 7.55 -32.44
C GLY A 297 -12.29 8.84 -32.69
N LEU A 298 -11.65 10.01 -32.58
CA LEU A 298 -12.28 11.31 -32.89
C LEU A 298 -12.63 11.43 -34.37
N THR A 299 -11.73 10.95 -35.24
CA THR A 299 -11.96 10.87 -36.69
C THR A 299 -13.18 10.01 -37.01
N LEU A 300 -13.28 8.84 -36.39
CA LEU A 300 -14.39 7.89 -36.55
C LEU A 300 -15.64 8.24 -35.74
N GLN A 301 -15.59 9.30 -34.92
CA GLN A 301 -16.64 9.66 -33.95
C GLN A 301 -17.02 8.49 -33.03
N ASN A 302 -16.06 7.64 -32.68
CA ASN A 302 -16.27 6.40 -31.94
C ASN A 302 -15.83 6.54 -30.48
N SER A 303 -16.79 6.48 -29.56
CA SER A 303 -16.57 6.68 -28.12
C SER A 303 -15.68 5.62 -27.48
N ILE A 304 -15.77 4.33 -27.87
CA ILE A 304 -14.97 3.27 -27.22
C ILE A 304 -13.49 3.40 -27.56
N ILE A 305 -13.15 3.77 -28.79
CA ILE A 305 -11.76 3.99 -29.22
C ILE A 305 -11.18 5.21 -28.47
N ILE A 306 -11.96 6.29 -28.32
CA ILE A 306 -11.57 7.48 -27.56
C ILE A 306 -11.31 7.13 -26.08
N ILE A 307 -12.23 6.41 -25.44
CA ILE A 307 -12.11 6.04 -24.03
C ILE A 307 -10.89 5.12 -23.80
N ALA A 308 -10.75 4.08 -24.63
CA ALA A 308 -9.61 3.17 -24.56
C ALA A 308 -8.28 3.91 -24.79
N GLY A 309 -8.20 4.76 -25.82
CA GLY A 309 -7.03 5.57 -26.12
C GLY A 309 -6.66 6.53 -24.99
N ALA A 310 -7.65 7.20 -24.39
CA ALA A 310 -7.43 8.12 -23.27
C ALA A 310 -6.92 7.41 -22.02
N PHE A 311 -7.44 6.22 -21.69
CA PHE A 311 -6.95 5.41 -20.58
C PHE A 311 -5.49 5.02 -20.75
N VAL A 312 -5.11 4.57 -21.96
CA VAL A 312 -3.72 4.19 -22.27
C VAL A 312 -2.80 5.41 -22.30
N GLY A 313 -3.26 6.50 -22.93
CA GLY A 313 -2.56 7.78 -23.01
C GLY A 313 -2.22 8.33 -21.63
N ALA A 314 -3.21 8.43 -20.75
CA ALA A 314 -3.03 8.86 -19.37
C ALA A 314 -2.12 7.90 -18.58
N SER A 315 -2.35 6.59 -18.70
CA SER A 315 -1.56 5.57 -18.00
C SER A 315 -0.07 5.66 -18.31
N GLY A 316 0.30 5.83 -19.58
CA GLY A 316 1.70 5.87 -20.00
C GLY A 316 2.45 7.09 -19.44
N ILE A 317 1.81 8.26 -19.39
CA ILE A 317 2.43 9.48 -18.82
C ILE A 317 2.66 9.31 -17.32
N ILE A 318 1.66 8.79 -16.60
CA ILE A 318 1.74 8.60 -15.14
C ILE A 318 2.86 7.62 -14.81
N LEU A 319 2.91 6.49 -15.51
CA LEU A 319 3.94 5.49 -15.27
C LEU A 319 5.33 6.05 -15.59
N SER A 320 5.48 6.82 -16.67
CA SER A 320 6.72 7.52 -16.98
C SER A 320 7.13 8.49 -15.86
N TYR A 321 6.18 9.22 -15.28
CA TYR A 321 6.42 10.13 -14.16
C TYR A 321 6.87 9.36 -12.90
N VAL A 322 6.14 8.31 -12.50
CA VAL A 322 6.47 7.50 -11.32
C VAL A 322 7.87 6.89 -11.44
N MET A 323 8.23 6.40 -12.63
CA MET A 323 9.56 5.86 -12.89
C MET A 323 10.64 6.94 -12.81
N CYS A 324 10.39 8.12 -13.38
CA CYS A 324 11.29 9.27 -13.31
C CYS A 324 11.54 9.71 -11.86
N THR A 325 10.50 9.80 -11.05
CA THR A 325 10.61 10.12 -9.62
C THR A 325 11.42 9.07 -8.88
N ALA A 326 11.22 7.77 -9.16
CA ALA A 326 12.00 6.69 -8.57
C ALA A 326 13.48 6.67 -8.99
N MET A 327 13.83 7.33 -10.10
CA MET A 327 15.22 7.54 -10.55
C MET A 327 15.80 8.89 -10.12
N ASN A 328 15.02 9.71 -9.39
CA ASN A 328 15.29 11.12 -9.10
C ASN A 328 15.73 11.93 -10.33
N ARG A 329 15.07 11.70 -11.47
CA ARG A 329 15.32 12.44 -12.72
C ARG A 329 14.01 13.01 -13.24
N SER A 330 14.02 14.26 -13.70
CA SER A 330 12.84 14.83 -14.35
C SER A 330 12.55 14.14 -15.69
N LEU A 331 11.26 14.00 -16.03
CA LEU A 331 10.84 13.44 -17.33
C LEU A 331 11.48 14.20 -18.49
N CYS A 332 11.61 15.52 -18.37
CA CYS A 332 12.26 16.37 -19.36
C CYS A 332 13.74 16.00 -19.58
N ASN A 333 14.50 15.79 -18.49
CA ASN A 333 15.93 15.43 -18.58
C ASN A 333 16.13 14.06 -19.24
N VAL A 334 15.20 13.12 -19.01
CA VAL A 334 15.21 11.79 -19.63
C VAL A 334 14.89 11.89 -21.13
N LEU A 335 13.84 12.61 -21.51
CA LEU A 335 13.40 12.70 -22.92
C LEU A 335 14.32 13.55 -23.81
N LEU A 336 14.87 14.64 -23.27
CA LEU A 336 15.83 15.48 -24.00
C LEU A 336 17.23 14.88 -24.06
N GLY A 337 17.50 13.78 -23.33
CA GLY A 337 18.79 13.08 -23.37
C GLY A 337 19.93 13.92 -22.80
N GLY A 338 19.75 14.46 -21.59
CA GLY A 338 20.82 15.14 -20.85
C GLY A 338 20.95 16.64 -21.09
N PHE A 339 19.90 17.34 -21.52
CA PHE A 339 19.89 18.82 -21.51
C PHE A 339 19.77 19.31 -20.06
N GLY A 340 20.93 19.46 -19.42
CA GLY A 340 21.08 19.79 -17.99
C GLY A 340 22.35 19.23 -17.37
N ASP A 341 22.94 18.20 -17.98
CA ASP A 341 24.30 17.77 -17.66
C ASP A 341 25.27 18.55 -18.54
N THR A 342 25.35 19.86 -18.34
CA THR A 342 26.54 20.59 -18.78
C THR A 342 27.71 19.92 -18.07
N GLY A 343 28.55 19.23 -18.84
CA GLY A 343 29.76 18.57 -18.37
C GLY A 343 30.68 19.50 -17.59
N LYS A 344 30.31 19.78 -16.35
CA LYS A 344 31.27 19.79 -15.27
C LYS A 344 31.49 18.32 -15.01
N GLU A 345 32.63 17.82 -15.48
CA GLU A 345 33.29 16.72 -14.80
C GLU A 345 33.31 17.10 -13.32
N SER A 346 32.34 16.62 -12.54
CA SER A 346 32.59 16.47 -11.12
C SER A 346 33.70 15.44 -11.11
N ASN A 347 34.91 15.87 -10.75
CA ASN A 347 35.95 14.95 -10.30
C ASN A 347 35.27 14.02 -9.32
N ALA A 348 34.88 12.82 -9.78
CA ALA A 348 34.39 11.78 -8.91
C ALA A 348 35.55 11.57 -7.95
N GLN A 349 35.37 11.96 -6.69
CA GLN A 349 36.28 11.56 -5.63
C GLN A 349 36.35 10.05 -5.75
N ALA A 350 37.48 9.55 -6.26
CA ALA A 350 37.80 8.14 -6.20
C ALA A 350 37.81 7.81 -4.72
N PHE A 351 36.80 7.07 -4.26
CA PHE A 351 36.71 6.68 -2.86
C PHE A 351 37.90 5.76 -2.58
N GLU A 352 38.83 6.21 -1.74
CA GLU A 352 40.00 5.44 -1.34
C GLU A 352 39.61 4.39 -0.30
N GLY A 353 39.78 3.11 -0.66
CA GLY A 353 39.55 1.96 0.20
C GLY A 353 39.87 0.66 -0.52
N GLU A 354 40.28 -0.38 0.21
CA GLU A 354 40.50 -1.72 -0.36
C GLU A 354 39.22 -2.55 -0.21
N ALA A 355 38.67 -3.04 -1.32
CA ALA A 355 37.46 -3.86 -1.29
C ALA A 355 37.81 -5.29 -0.80
N LYS A 356 37.12 -5.75 0.25
CA LYS A 356 37.29 -7.09 0.79
C LYS A 356 36.69 -8.12 -0.17
N ILE A 357 37.48 -9.12 -0.58
CA ILE A 357 37.01 -10.20 -1.46
C ILE A 357 36.75 -11.45 -0.60
N ALA A 358 35.54 -12.00 -0.69
CA ALA A 358 35.15 -13.22 -0.01
C ALA A 358 35.14 -14.42 -0.96
N THR A 359 35.46 -15.62 -0.45
CA THR A 359 35.28 -16.89 -1.18
C THR A 359 33.86 -17.42 -1.01
N SER A 360 33.41 -18.28 -1.93
CA SER A 360 32.07 -18.91 -1.86
C SER A 360 31.89 -19.69 -0.56
N GLU A 361 32.94 -20.36 -0.08
CA GLU A 361 32.94 -21.10 1.18
C GLU A 361 32.70 -20.19 2.40
N GLN A 362 33.29 -18.99 2.42
CA GLN A 362 33.08 -18.01 3.50
C GLN A 362 31.65 -17.47 3.48
N VAL A 363 31.15 -17.15 2.28
CA VAL A 363 29.76 -16.70 2.09
C VAL A 363 28.78 -17.79 2.52
N ALA A 364 29.04 -19.06 2.21
CA ALA A 364 28.26 -20.19 2.69
C ALA A 364 28.22 -20.21 4.22
N ALA A 365 29.36 -20.04 4.91
CA ALA A 365 29.40 -20.02 6.36
C ALA A 365 28.54 -18.89 6.97
N TYR A 366 28.59 -17.68 6.40
CA TYR A 366 27.77 -16.56 6.87
C TYR A 366 26.27 -16.83 6.70
N LEU A 367 25.87 -17.36 5.54
CA LEU A 367 24.47 -17.69 5.27
C LEU A 367 23.95 -18.81 6.18
N LEU A 368 24.77 -19.83 6.42
CA LEU A 368 24.45 -20.95 7.31
C LEU A 368 24.30 -20.51 8.78
N ALA A 369 24.99 -19.45 9.19
CA ALA A 369 24.92 -18.90 10.54
C ALA A 369 23.80 -17.84 10.73
N SER A 370 23.16 -17.39 9.65
CA SER A 370 22.19 -16.28 9.68
C SER A 370 20.77 -16.75 10.00
N GLN A 371 20.05 -16.01 10.85
CA GLN A 371 18.63 -16.24 11.14
C GLN A 371 17.70 -15.42 10.22
N SER A 372 18.16 -14.25 9.79
CA SER A 372 17.45 -13.37 8.85
C SER A 372 18.35 -12.99 7.66
N VAL A 373 17.86 -13.26 6.44
CA VAL A 373 18.56 -12.98 5.18
C VAL A 373 17.68 -12.15 4.25
N ILE A 374 18.21 -11.04 3.75
CA ILE A 374 17.57 -10.25 2.70
C ILE A 374 18.35 -10.39 1.38
N ILE A 375 17.64 -10.75 0.31
CA ILE A 375 18.19 -10.86 -1.04
C ILE A 375 17.80 -9.60 -1.83
N VAL A 376 18.80 -8.91 -2.38
CA VAL A 376 18.62 -7.70 -3.21
C VAL A 376 18.97 -8.02 -4.66
N PRO A 377 17.99 -8.39 -5.50
CA PRO A 377 18.24 -8.70 -6.91
C PRO A 377 18.38 -7.43 -7.74
N GLY A 378 19.32 -7.44 -8.69
CA GLY A 378 19.50 -6.40 -9.69
C GLY A 378 19.55 -6.95 -11.11
N TYR A 379 19.80 -6.06 -12.07
CA TYR A 379 19.80 -6.44 -13.48
C TYR A 379 20.88 -7.49 -13.82
N GLY A 380 21.98 -7.54 -13.06
CA GLY A 380 23.00 -8.59 -13.23
C GLY A 380 22.47 -10.01 -13.02
N MET A 381 21.51 -10.21 -12.11
CA MET A 381 20.84 -11.50 -11.91
C MET A 381 20.09 -11.93 -13.18
N ALA A 382 19.40 -10.99 -13.83
CA ALA A 382 18.64 -11.25 -15.05
C ALA A 382 19.55 -11.59 -16.25
N VAL A 383 20.68 -10.89 -16.37
CA VAL A 383 21.66 -11.12 -17.46
C VAL A 383 22.29 -12.51 -17.36
N SER A 384 22.59 -12.98 -16.15
CA SER A 384 23.18 -14.31 -15.94
C SER A 384 22.13 -15.43 -15.86
N HIS A 385 20.83 -15.12 -15.97
CA HIS A 385 19.73 -16.06 -15.77
C HIS A 385 19.82 -16.81 -14.41
N ALA A 386 20.15 -16.06 -13.35
CA ALA A 386 20.43 -16.60 -12.04
C ALA A 386 19.19 -16.79 -11.14
N GLN A 387 17.99 -16.37 -11.59
CA GLN A 387 16.77 -16.38 -10.77
C GLN A 387 16.41 -17.77 -10.20
N PHE A 388 16.68 -18.84 -10.95
CA PHE A 388 16.43 -20.21 -10.50
C PHE A 388 17.40 -20.65 -9.39
N ALA A 389 18.68 -20.26 -9.48
CA ALA A 389 19.66 -20.52 -8.42
C ALA A 389 19.33 -19.72 -7.15
N VAL A 390 18.79 -18.50 -7.31
CA VAL A 390 18.31 -17.69 -6.19
C VAL A 390 17.09 -18.33 -5.50
N HIS A 391 16.18 -18.93 -6.27
CA HIS A 391 15.07 -19.70 -5.72
C HIS A 391 15.56 -20.92 -4.93
N GLU A 392 16.50 -21.69 -5.48
CA GLU A 392 17.10 -22.84 -4.81
C GLU A 392 17.78 -22.44 -3.49
N LEU A 393 18.56 -21.34 -3.50
CA LEU A 393 19.16 -20.77 -2.29
C LEU A 393 18.09 -20.38 -1.26
N THR A 394 17.03 -19.73 -1.72
CA THR A 394 15.90 -19.33 -0.86
C THR A 394 15.23 -20.55 -0.24
N GLN A 395 15.04 -21.63 -1.02
CA GLN A 395 14.43 -22.85 -0.54
C GLN A 395 15.29 -23.52 0.53
N GLN A 396 16.59 -23.73 0.27
CA GLN A 396 17.49 -24.37 1.23
C GLN A 396 17.59 -23.60 2.55
N LEU A 397 17.63 -22.26 2.50
CA LEU A 397 17.64 -21.42 3.69
C LEU A 397 16.30 -21.50 4.45
N ARG A 398 15.18 -21.45 3.75
CA ARG A 398 13.84 -21.53 4.39
C ARG A 398 13.54 -22.90 4.98
N GLU A 399 14.02 -23.98 4.38
CA GLU A 399 13.87 -25.35 4.92
C GLU A 399 14.56 -25.52 6.29
N ARG A 400 15.52 -24.65 6.61
CA ARG A 400 16.20 -24.58 7.90
C ARG A 400 15.55 -23.63 8.91
N GLY A 401 14.47 -22.96 8.52
CA GLY A 401 13.80 -21.96 9.35
C GLY A 401 14.41 -20.55 9.30
N THR A 402 15.39 -20.29 8.41
CA THR A 402 15.90 -18.92 8.20
C THR A 402 14.82 -18.05 7.54
N GLN A 403 14.61 -16.84 8.06
CA GLN A 403 13.69 -15.88 7.48
C GLN A 403 14.33 -15.24 6.24
N VAL A 404 13.87 -15.63 5.05
CA VAL A 404 14.36 -15.09 3.78
C VAL A 404 13.34 -14.14 3.16
N ARG A 405 13.76 -12.91 2.86
CA ARG A 405 12.95 -11.86 2.21
C ARG A 405 13.70 -11.29 1.01
N PHE A 406 12.97 -10.74 0.04
CA PHE A 406 13.51 -10.06 -1.13
C PHE A 406 13.20 -8.57 -1.06
N ALA A 407 14.22 -7.74 -1.32
CA ALA A 407 14.08 -6.29 -1.38
C ALA A 407 14.15 -5.81 -2.83
N ILE A 408 13.04 -5.33 -3.38
CA ILE A 408 12.96 -4.88 -4.78
C ILE A 408 12.95 -3.36 -4.86
N HIS A 409 13.99 -2.81 -5.48
CA HIS A 409 14.01 -1.41 -5.85
C HIS A 409 13.09 -1.15 -7.07
N PRO A 410 12.27 -0.07 -7.10
CA PRO A 410 11.29 0.16 -8.16
C PRO A 410 11.87 0.18 -9.59
N VAL A 411 13.09 0.68 -9.73
CA VAL A 411 13.81 0.81 -11.02
C VAL A 411 14.76 -0.36 -11.32
N ALA A 412 14.73 -1.43 -10.51
CA ALA A 412 15.59 -2.59 -10.72
C ALA A 412 15.23 -3.31 -12.03
N GLY A 413 16.16 -3.35 -12.98
CA GLY A 413 16.03 -4.09 -14.22
C GLY A 413 15.96 -3.20 -15.48
N ARG A 414 15.12 -3.60 -16.43
CA ARG A 414 14.93 -2.95 -17.75
C ARG A 414 13.45 -2.71 -18.07
N LEU A 415 12.58 -2.85 -17.07
CA LEU A 415 11.15 -2.58 -17.12
C LEU A 415 10.66 -2.46 -15.65
N PRO A 416 9.67 -1.60 -15.34
CA PRO A 416 9.08 -1.51 -14.00
C PRO A 416 8.57 -2.84 -13.47
N GLY A 417 9.09 -3.33 -12.36
CA GLY A 417 8.71 -4.64 -11.83
C GLY A 417 9.32 -5.84 -12.58
N HIS A 418 10.38 -5.62 -13.38
CA HIS A 418 11.08 -6.70 -14.08
C HIS A 418 11.58 -7.79 -13.12
N MET A 419 12.11 -7.41 -11.95
CA MET A 419 12.57 -8.39 -10.96
C MET A 419 11.41 -9.21 -10.39
N ASN A 420 10.25 -8.61 -10.12
CA ASN A 420 9.07 -9.31 -9.62
C ASN A 420 8.64 -10.44 -10.56
N VAL A 421 8.64 -10.17 -11.87
CA VAL A 421 8.27 -11.16 -12.89
C VAL A 421 9.29 -12.29 -12.99
N LEU A 422 10.59 -12.00 -12.92
CA LEU A 422 11.63 -13.04 -12.96
C LEU A 422 11.67 -13.90 -11.70
N LEU A 423 11.42 -13.30 -10.53
CA LEU A 423 11.30 -14.05 -9.28
C LEU A 423 10.04 -14.94 -9.29
N ALA A 424 8.94 -14.42 -9.82
CA ALA A 424 7.72 -15.21 -10.02
C ALA A 424 7.94 -16.38 -11.02
N GLU A 425 8.71 -16.17 -12.10
CA GLU A 425 9.12 -17.25 -13.02
C GLU A 425 9.92 -18.34 -12.30
N ALA A 426 10.80 -17.94 -11.38
CA ALA A 426 11.56 -18.86 -10.55
C ALA A 426 10.75 -19.50 -9.42
N ASN A 427 9.42 -19.30 -9.36
CA ASN A 427 8.54 -19.75 -8.28
C ASN A 427 8.88 -19.21 -6.89
N VAL A 428 9.47 -18.01 -6.81
CA VAL A 428 9.61 -17.30 -5.53
C VAL A 428 8.22 -16.78 -5.10
N PRO A 429 7.75 -17.14 -3.90
CA PRO A 429 6.46 -16.67 -3.39
C PRO A 429 6.41 -15.14 -3.26
N TYR A 430 5.34 -14.50 -3.71
CA TYR A 430 5.28 -13.03 -3.71
C TYR A 430 5.21 -12.41 -2.31
N ASP A 431 4.76 -13.17 -1.30
CA ASP A 431 4.64 -12.73 0.10
C ASP A 431 5.98 -12.41 0.75
N ILE A 432 7.07 -12.96 0.21
CA ILE A 432 8.44 -12.65 0.65
C ILE A 432 9.13 -11.64 -0.28
N VAL A 433 8.43 -11.10 -1.28
CA VAL A 433 8.96 -10.10 -2.23
C VAL A 433 8.40 -8.73 -1.89
N LEU A 434 9.20 -7.95 -1.16
CA LEU A 434 8.81 -6.65 -0.63
C LEU A 434 9.37 -5.51 -1.48
N SER A 435 8.62 -4.42 -1.54
CA SER A 435 9.07 -3.16 -2.14
C SER A 435 10.05 -2.43 -1.23
N MET A 436 10.83 -1.52 -1.80
CA MET A 436 11.81 -0.70 -1.06
C MET A 436 11.21 0.01 0.16
N ASP A 437 10.01 0.59 0.02
CA ASP A 437 9.35 1.33 1.09
C ASP A 437 8.91 0.42 2.25
N GLU A 438 8.63 -0.85 1.98
CA GLU A 438 8.21 -1.84 2.98
C GLU A 438 9.39 -2.47 3.73
N ILE A 439 10.57 -2.58 3.11
CA ILE A 439 11.71 -3.36 3.62
C ILE A 439 12.88 -2.50 4.13
N ASN A 440 12.91 -1.20 3.85
CA ASN A 440 14.04 -0.36 4.25
C ASN A 440 14.23 -0.30 5.77
N GLU A 441 13.14 -0.35 6.55
CA GLU A 441 13.18 -0.39 8.02
C GLU A 441 13.71 -1.73 8.57
N ASP A 442 13.73 -2.79 7.75
CA ASP A 442 14.17 -4.13 8.15
C ASP A 442 15.68 -4.36 8.04
N PHE A 443 16.43 -3.51 7.32
CA PHE A 443 17.87 -3.70 7.12
C PHE A 443 18.69 -3.70 8.42
N PRO A 444 18.46 -2.80 9.41
CA PRO A 444 19.21 -2.80 10.68
C PRO A 444 19.09 -4.11 11.48
N GLN A 445 17.96 -4.80 11.35
CA GLN A 445 17.66 -6.05 12.06
C GLN A 445 18.02 -7.31 11.25
N THR A 446 18.66 -7.15 10.09
CA THR A 446 19.02 -8.26 9.20
C THR A 446 20.46 -8.69 9.39
N ASP A 447 20.69 -10.00 9.51
CA ASP A 447 22.03 -10.57 9.74
C ASP A 447 22.89 -10.48 8.48
N THR A 448 22.37 -11.00 7.36
CA THR A 448 23.11 -11.01 6.10
C THR A 448 22.24 -10.50 4.95
N VAL A 449 22.76 -9.52 4.21
CA VAL A 449 22.21 -9.06 2.94
C VAL A 449 23.05 -9.60 1.80
N ILE A 450 22.42 -10.25 0.82
CA ILE A 450 23.08 -10.70 -0.41
C ILE A 450 22.57 -9.89 -1.60
N ILE A 451 23.47 -9.12 -2.21
CA ILE A 451 23.19 -8.26 -3.35
C ILE A 451 23.60 -8.99 -4.62
N ILE A 452 22.66 -9.23 -5.53
CA ILE A 452 22.88 -10.05 -6.71
C ILE A 452 22.77 -9.18 -7.96
N GLY A 453 23.90 -8.63 -8.40
CA GLY A 453 23.97 -7.85 -9.64
C GLY A 453 23.22 -6.52 -9.61
N ALA A 454 23.03 -5.94 -8.41
CA ALA A 454 22.59 -4.55 -8.23
C ALA A 454 23.79 -3.65 -7.94
N ASN A 455 23.71 -2.36 -8.33
CA ASN A 455 24.77 -1.39 -8.06
C ASN A 455 24.18 -0.02 -7.67
N ASP A 456 23.60 0.69 -8.62
CA ASP A 456 23.11 2.07 -8.39
C ASP A 456 21.98 2.11 -7.34
N THR A 457 21.11 1.09 -7.32
CA THR A 457 19.97 0.98 -6.40
C THR A 457 20.34 0.71 -4.93
N VAL A 458 21.62 0.42 -4.67
CA VAL A 458 22.17 0.13 -3.35
C VAL A 458 23.34 1.07 -3.02
N ASN A 459 23.51 2.16 -3.79
CA ASN A 459 24.66 3.03 -3.70
C ASN A 459 24.45 4.13 -2.65
N PRO A 460 25.23 4.16 -1.53
CA PRO A 460 25.10 5.18 -0.49
C PRO A 460 25.40 6.61 -0.98
N ALA A 461 26.12 6.76 -2.11
CA ALA A 461 26.41 8.07 -2.70
C ALA A 461 25.12 8.83 -3.05
N ALA A 462 24.02 8.12 -3.31
CA ALA A 462 22.72 8.73 -3.55
C ALA A 462 22.21 9.58 -2.37
N GLN A 463 22.60 9.27 -1.12
CA GLN A 463 22.23 10.04 0.06
C GLN A 463 23.39 10.93 0.57
N ASN A 464 24.63 10.48 0.41
CA ASN A 464 25.78 11.06 1.12
C ASN A 464 26.70 11.95 0.26
N ALA A 465 26.53 11.98 -1.07
CA ALA A 465 27.42 12.69 -1.98
C ALA A 465 26.70 13.76 -2.82
N PRO A 466 26.56 15.00 -2.31
CA PRO A 466 25.97 16.12 -3.05
C PRO A 466 26.75 16.39 -4.35
N GLY A 467 26.04 16.41 -5.48
CA GLY A 467 26.64 16.61 -6.81
C GLY A 467 26.96 15.34 -7.59
N CYS A 468 26.78 14.14 -7.01
CA CYS A 468 26.81 12.92 -7.80
C CYS A 468 25.53 12.79 -8.67
N PRO A 469 25.59 12.15 -9.86
CA PRO A 469 24.44 12.01 -10.78
C PRO A 469 23.21 11.31 -10.18
N ILE A 470 23.37 10.56 -9.09
CA ILE A 470 22.31 9.80 -8.41
C ILE A 470 21.91 10.41 -7.07
N TYR A 471 22.42 11.60 -6.72
CA TYR A 471 22.09 12.26 -5.46
C TYR A 471 20.59 12.52 -5.36
N GLY A 472 19.98 12.20 -4.22
CA GLY A 472 18.54 12.28 -3.96
C GLY A 472 17.71 11.11 -4.51
N MET A 473 18.33 10.12 -5.18
CA MET A 473 17.64 8.89 -5.57
C MET A 473 17.32 8.05 -4.32
N PRO A 474 16.06 7.65 -4.10
CA PRO A 474 15.74 6.65 -3.09
C PRO A 474 16.55 5.38 -3.38
N VAL A 475 17.15 4.77 -2.36
CA VAL A 475 17.96 3.56 -2.50
C VAL A 475 17.63 2.57 -1.40
N LEU A 476 17.97 1.30 -1.62
CA LEU A 476 17.90 0.27 -0.59
C LEU A 476 19.08 0.45 0.36
N GLU A 477 18.79 0.68 1.64
CA GLU A 477 19.78 1.03 2.68
C GLU A 477 20.52 -0.19 3.23
N VAL A 478 21.03 -1.01 2.32
CA VAL A 478 21.67 -2.31 2.60
C VAL A 478 22.85 -2.23 3.55
N TRP A 479 23.54 -1.08 3.60
CA TRP A 479 24.69 -0.87 4.46
C TRP A 479 24.35 -0.86 5.96
N LYS A 480 23.06 -0.73 6.31
CA LYS A 480 22.59 -0.80 7.69
C LYS A 480 22.55 -2.24 8.23
N ALA A 481 22.68 -3.26 7.39
CA ALA A 481 22.70 -4.66 7.82
C ALA A 481 24.04 -5.06 8.46
N LYS A 482 24.03 -6.14 9.28
CA LYS A 482 25.24 -6.60 9.98
C LYS A 482 26.34 -7.07 9.01
N LYS A 483 25.95 -7.78 7.94
CA LYS A 483 26.85 -8.24 6.88
C LYS A 483 26.24 -8.00 5.50
N VAL A 484 27.04 -7.48 4.57
CA VAL A 484 26.63 -7.25 3.17
C VAL A 484 27.56 -8.04 2.25
N ILE A 485 26.97 -8.80 1.33
CA ILE A 485 27.71 -9.63 0.37
C ILE A 485 27.27 -9.21 -1.03
N VAL A 486 28.22 -8.75 -1.85
CA VAL A 486 27.93 -8.22 -3.19
C VAL A 486 28.45 -9.16 -4.27
N LEU A 487 27.52 -9.74 -5.03
CA LEU A 487 27.82 -10.59 -6.17
C LEU A 487 27.87 -9.75 -7.46
N LYS A 488 29.07 -9.64 -8.05
CA LYS A 488 29.29 -8.98 -9.34
C LYS A 488 30.50 -9.57 -10.07
N ARG A 489 30.56 -9.39 -11.40
CA ARG A 489 31.67 -9.93 -12.23
C ARG A 489 33.02 -9.25 -12.02
N SER A 490 33.02 -7.94 -11.75
CA SER A 490 34.23 -7.11 -11.64
C SER A 490 33.91 -5.81 -10.92
N MET A 491 34.92 -5.01 -10.55
CA MET A 491 34.70 -3.73 -9.85
C MET A 491 34.09 -2.58 -10.68
N ARG A 492 33.72 -2.80 -11.95
CA ARG A 492 33.13 -1.75 -12.81
C ARG A 492 31.91 -1.07 -12.17
N VAL A 493 31.77 0.21 -12.50
CA VAL A 493 30.63 1.08 -12.18
C VAL A 493 29.32 0.57 -12.78
N GLY A 494 28.21 1.03 -12.20
CA GLY A 494 26.85 0.71 -12.63
C GLY A 494 26.45 1.51 -13.86
N TYR A 495 25.16 1.75 -14.03
CA TYR A 495 24.66 2.49 -15.17
C TYR A 495 24.97 3.99 -15.06
N ALA A 496 24.80 4.55 -13.87
CA ALA A 496 25.04 5.97 -13.62
C ALA A 496 26.51 6.39 -13.82
N GLY A 497 27.42 5.43 -14.00
CA GLY A 497 28.86 5.70 -14.17
C GLY A 497 29.53 6.18 -12.89
N VAL A 498 28.88 6.00 -11.74
CA VAL A 498 29.37 6.42 -10.41
C VAL A 498 29.93 5.21 -9.69
N ASP A 499 31.07 5.40 -9.01
CA ASP A 499 31.60 4.41 -8.07
C ASP A 499 30.65 4.22 -6.88
N ASN A 500 30.70 3.04 -6.27
CA ASN A 500 29.82 2.70 -5.16
C ASN A 500 30.63 2.58 -3.85
N PRO A 501 30.49 3.54 -2.91
CA PRO A 501 31.17 3.52 -1.63
C PRO A 501 30.89 2.25 -0.80
N LEU A 502 29.73 1.61 -1.01
CA LEU A 502 29.34 0.38 -0.31
C LEU A 502 30.42 -0.70 -0.40
N PHE A 503 31.12 -0.81 -1.52
CA PHE A 503 32.11 -1.87 -1.74
C PHE A 503 33.34 -1.76 -0.82
N PHE A 504 33.53 -0.60 -0.19
CA PHE A 504 34.64 -0.32 0.70
C PHE A 504 34.23 -0.27 2.18
N TYR A 505 32.94 -0.49 2.49
CA TYR A 505 32.45 -0.48 3.85
C TYR A 505 32.97 -1.68 4.64
N PRO A 506 33.21 -1.54 5.96
CA PRO A 506 33.84 -2.59 6.76
C PRO A 506 33.00 -3.87 6.86
N ASN A 507 31.68 -3.75 6.78
CA ASN A 507 30.69 -4.83 6.81
C ASN A 507 30.34 -5.39 5.41
N SER A 508 30.94 -4.86 4.33
CA SER A 508 30.69 -5.30 2.95
C SER A 508 31.84 -6.16 2.41
N GLU A 509 31.49 -7.26 1.76
CA GLU A 509 32.43 -8.15 1.09
C GLU A 509 31.97 -8.49 -0.34
N MET A 510 32.93 -8.67 -1.24
CA MET A 510 32.71 -8.86 -2.67
C MET A 510 32.88 -10.33 -3.03
N LEU A 511 31.84 -10.97 -3.57
CA LEU A 511 31.92 -12.28 -4.19
C LEU A 511 32.01 -12.09 -5.71
N LEU A 512 33.24 -12.13 -6.25
CA LEU A 512 33.49 -11.86 -7.66
C LEU A 512 33.22 -13.08 -8.54
N GLY A 513 32.46 -12.90 -9.62
CA GLY A 513 32.15 -13.96 -10.57
C GLY A 513 30.88 -13.70 -11.38
N ASP A 514 30.57 -14.61 -12.31
CA ASP A 514 29.24 -14.63 -12.92
C ASP A 514 28.20 -15.04 -11.87
N ALA A 515 27.08 -14.29 -11.79
CA ALA A 515 26.12 -14.47 -10.70
C ALA A 515 25.55 -15.89 -10.64
N LYS A 516 25.29 -16.54 -11.79
CA LYS A 516 24.74 -17.89 -11.82
C LYS A 516 25.80 -18.90 -11.36
N ALA A 517 27.00 -18.82 -11.91
CA ALA A 517 28.10 -19.72 -11.53
C ALA A 517 28.45 -19.59 -10.04
N SER A 518 28.59 -18.36 -9.53
CA SER A 518 28.90 -18.11 -8.12
C SER A 518 27.82 -18.62 -7.17
N LEU A 519 26.53 -18.48 -7.52
CA LEU A 519 25.44 -19.03 -6.72
C LEU A 519 25.40 -20.55 -6.75
N GLN A 520 25.71 -21.18 -7.89
CA GLN A 520 25.79 -22.63 -7.99
C GLN A 520 26.93 -23.19 -7.14
N THR A 521 28.12 -22.58 -7.21
CA THR A 521 29.23 -22.95 -6.32
C THR A 521 28.88 -22.74 -4.86
N LEU A 522 28.22 -21.62 -4.52
CA LEU A 522 27.75 -21.34 -3.17
C LEU A 522 26.77 -22.40 -2.65
N LEU A 523 25.82 -22.85 -3.49
CA LEU A 523 24.88 -23.92 -3.15
C LEU A 523 25.60 -25.24 -2.90
N THR A 524 26.59 -25.58 -3.75
CA THR A 524 27.43 -26.77 -3.54
C THR A 524 28.21 -26.66 -2.23
N ASP A 525 28.88 -25.54 -1.95
CA ASP A 525 29.67 -25.35 -0.74
C ASP A 525 28.79 -25.38 0.53
N MET A 526 27.55 -24.88 0.44
CA MET A 526 26.57 -25.00 1.52
C MET A 526 26.17 -26.45 1.77
N GLN A 527 26.01 -27.25 0.72
CA GLN A 527 25.70 -28.66 0.78
C GLN A 527 26.89 -29.49 1.30
N ASP A 528 28.10 -29.20 0.85
CA ASP A 528 29.31 -29.90 1.32
C ASP A 528 29.56 -29.62 2.81
N LYS A 529 29.27 -28.40 3.29
CA LYS A 529 29.35 -28.07 4.73
C LYS A 529 28.25 -28.71 5.57
N LEU A 530 27.08 -28.96 5.00
CA LEU A 530 26.04 -29.78 5.62
C LEU A 530 26.51 -31.22 5.78
N ASP A 531 27.13 -31.76 4.73
CA ASP A 531 27.51 -33.17 4.67
C ASP A 531 28.77 -33.46 5.52
N ALA A 532 29.67 -32.48 5.67
CA ALA A 532 30.88 -32.57 6.51
C ALA A 532 30.60 -32.46 8.03
N HIS A 533 29.48 -31.85 8.42
CA HIS A 533 28.98 -31.82 9.79
C HIS A 533 27.58 -32.42 9.84
N PRO A 534 27.45 -33.76 9.88
CA PRO A 534 26.17 -34.37 10.17
C PRO A 534 25.74 -33.86 11.54
N VAL A 535 24.72 -33.02 11.56
CA VAL A 535 23.98 -32.72 12.78
C VAL A 535 23.63 -34.07 13.38
N GLU A 536 24.09 -34.34 14.60
CA GLU A 536 23.59 -35.47 15.37
C GLU A 536 22.07 -35.38 15.33
N ALA A 537 21.47 -36.29 14.57
CA ALA A 537 20.07 -36.60 14.66
C ALA A 537 19.86 -37.16 16.07
N SER A 538 19.64 -36.26 17.04
CA SER A 538 19.11 -36.64 18.33
C SER A 538 17.74 -37.25 18.05
N ARG A 539 17.61 -38.50 18.47
CA ARG A 539 16.41 -39.31 18.39
C ARG A 539 15.21 -38.53 18.94
N LEU A 540 14.30 -38.15 18.05
CA LEU A 540 12.87 -38.14 18.31
C LEU A 540 12.13 -38.67 17.08
N SER A 541 12.25 -39.99 16.89
CA SER A 541 11.30 -40.75 16.09
C SER A 541 10.09 -41.14 16.92
N SER A 542 8.94 -40.99 16.26
CA SER A 542 7.64 -41.63 16.52
C SER A 542 6.88 -41.18 17.77
N GLU A 543 5.69 -40.64 17.48
CA GLU A 543 4.55 -40.41 18.37
C GLU A 543 4.56 -39.10 19.15
N THR A 544 4.13 -38.00 18.50
CA THR A 544 2.91 -37.24 18.86
C THR A 544 2.85 -35.95 18.02
N GLN A 545 2.19 -36.02 16.86
CA GLN A 545 1.58 -34.84 16.24
C GLN A 545 0.18 -35.23 15.77
N THR A 546 -0.79 -35.11 16.67
CA THR A 546 -2.19 -34.88 16.30
C THR A 546 -2.67 -33.63 17.01
N ASN A 547 -2.77 -32.52 16.27
CA ASN A 547 -3.98 -31.71 16.13
C ASN A 547 -3.67 -30.52 15.23
N LYS A 548 -4.29 -30.43 14.04
CA LYS A 548 -5.63 -29.88 13.78
C LYS A 548 -5.74 -28.40 14.13
N SER A 549 -5.54 -27.56 13.11
CA SER A 549 -6.54 -26.55 12.72
C SER A 549 -6.16 -25.84 11.41
N ALA A 550 -6.48 -26.48 10.28
CA ALA A 550 -6.78 -25.79 9.01
C ALA A 550 -7.45 -26.77 8.03
N ARG A 551 -8.78 -26.93 8.13
CA ARG A 551 -9.61 -27.49 7.06
C ARG A 551 -10.91 -26.71 7.00
N ILE A 552 -11.06 -25.95 5.92
CA ILE A 552 -12.22 -25.68 5.04
C ILE A 552 -11.55 -24.88 3.90
N ALA A 553 -11.31 -25.41 2.70
CA ALA A 553 -12.33 -25.74 1.72
C ALA A 553 -11.77 -26.62 0.56
N VAL A 554 -12.60 -27.57 0.15
CA VAL A 554 -12.89 -28.05 -1.22
C VAL A 554 -11.77 -28.73 -2.02
N ASN A 555 -11.95 -30.04 -2.25
CA ASN A 555 -11.40 -30.77 -3.39
C ASN A 555 -12.53 -31.23 -4.32
N VAL A 556 -12.41 -30.83 -5.59
CA VAL A 556 -12.94 -31.43 -6.82
C VAL A 556 -11.67 -31.82 -7.59
N ALA A 557 -11.42 -32.98 -8.18
CA ALA A 557 -12.15 -34.14 -8.68
C ALA A 557 -11.22 -35.38 -8.50
N GLY A 558 -11.56 -36.64 -8.76
CA GLY A 558 -12.77 -37.32 -9.22
C GLY A 558 -12.38 -38.80 -9.39
N ASP A 559 -13.32 -39.71 -9.20
CA ASP A 559 -13.21 -41.03 -9.83
C ASP A 559 -14.60 -41.58 -10.16
N LYS A 560 -14.62 -42.40 -11.19
CA LYS A 560 -15.77 -42.76 -12.02
C LYS A 560 -16.74 -43.75 -11.34
N SER A 561 -17.95 -43.73 -11.89
CA SER A 561 -18.94 -44.82 -11.99
C SER A 561 -19.79 -45.18 -10.76
N ALA A 562 -21.08 -44.88 -10.82
CA ALA A 562 -22.16 -45.86 -11.03
C ALA A 562 -23.54 -45.19 -10.96
N LYS A 563 -24.46 -45.64 -11.82
CA LYS A 563 -25.83 -45.16 -12.06
C LYS A 563 -26.81 -45.61 -10.97
N GLN A 564 -27.81 -44.80 -10.64
CA GLN A 564 -29.28 -45.10 -10.65
C GLN A 564 -30.06 -43.93 -10.03
N GLU A 565 -30.83 -43.17 -10.83
CA GLU A 565 -32.31 -43.15 -10.89
C GLU A 565 -32.99 -42.56 -9.64
N LYS A 566 -33.43 -41.29 -9.65
CA LYS A 566 -34.76 -40.74 -10.07
C LYS A 566 -35.72 -40.56 -8.84
N PRO A 567 -36.80 -39.75 -8.90
CA PRO A 567 -36.82 -38.28 -9.03
C PRO A 567 -37.89 -37.63 -8.11
N HIS A 568 -38.17 -36.33 -8.36
CA HIS A 568 -39.32 -35.51 -7.89
C HIS A 568 -39.06 -34.68 -6.62
N GLY A 569 -39.29 -33.37 -6.59
CA GLY A 569 -39.83 -32.47 -7.61
C GLY A 569 -40.31 -31.16 -6.95
N ALA A 570 -40.23 -30.07 -7.71
CA ALA A 570 -40.99 -28.81 -7.59
C ALA A 570 -40.79 -27.98 -6.30
N ALA A 571 -40.17 -26.79 -6.41
CA ALA A 571 -40.80 -25.49 -6.74
C ALA A 571 -41.57 -24.94 -5.53
N ALA A 572 -41.57 -23.66 -5.18
CA ALA A 572 -40.92 -22.42 -5.61
C ALA A 572 -41.19 -21.39 -4.47
N ASP A 573 -40.64 -20.19 -4.63
CA ASP A 573 -41.04 -18.93 -3.98
C ASP A 573 -40.62 -18.66 -2.52
N LYS A 574 -39.47 -17.94 -2.43
CA LYS A 574 -39.31 -16.55 -1.95
C LYS A 574 -40.54 -15.80 -1.35
N PRO A 575 -40.38 -14.65 -0.65
CA PRO A 575 -39.18 -14.02 -0.09
C PRO A 575 -39.37 -13.37 1.31
N ASP A 576 -38.26 -12.83 1.83
CA ASP A 576 -38.08 -11.56 2.55
C ASP A 576 -38.89 -11.16 3.80
N ALA A 577 -38.07 -10.82 4.80
CA ALA A 577 -38.06 -9.54 5.53
C ALA A 577 -38.70 -9.46 6.93
N THR A 578 -37.84 -8.95 7.81
CA THR A 578 -38.07 -7.91 8.82
C THR A 578 -38.74 -8.24 10.16
N GLU A 579 -37.90 -8.03 11.17
CA GLU A 579 -38.14 -7.16 12.34
C GLU A 579 -38.76 -7.71 13.63
N ALA A 580 -38.21 -7.12 14.70
CA ALA A 580 -38.77 -6.86 16.01
C ALA A 580 -38.75 -7.98 17.06
N ALA A 581 -37.72 -7.85 17.91
CA ALA A 581 -37.86 -7.50 19.33
C ALA A 581 -38.90 -8.25 20.18
N GLY A 582 -38.41 -8.83 21.27
CA GLY A 582 -39.05 -8.63 22.57
C GLY A 582 -39.35 -9.89 23.38
N THR A 583 -38.66 -9.96 24.52
CA THR A 583 -39.16 -10.41 25.83
C THR A 583 -39.47 -11.89 26.06
N VAL A 584 -38.51 -12.52 26.75
CA VAL A 584 -38.65 -13.29 28.01
C VAL A 584 -40.06 -13.79 28.36
N GLY A 585 -40.19 -15.13 28.37
CA GLY A 585 -41.26 -15.86 29.04
C GLY A 585 -40.74 -17.23 29.48
N VAL A 586 -40.37 -17.34 30.75
CA VAL A 586 -40.11 -18.61 31.44
C VAL A 586 -41.45 -19.28 31.74
N THR A 587 -41.70 -20.51 31.27
CA THR A 587 -42.43 -21.51 32.07
C THR A 587 -42.10 -22.93 31.63
N VAL A 588 -42.10 -23.80 32.64
CA VAL A 588 -41.48 -25.12 32.77
C VAL A 588 -42.42 -26.25 32.35
N THR A 589 -41.88 -27.27 31.66
CA THR A 589 -42.23 -28.70 31.77
C THR A 589 -40.99 -29.47 31.28
N GLY A 590 -40.34 -30.42 31.95
CA GLY A 590 -40.78 -31.41 32.91
C GLY A 590 -40.21 -32.77 32.47
N SER A 591 -39.17 -33.22 33.18
CA SER A 591 -38.58 -34.58 33.24
C SER A 591 -38.05 -35.29 31.98
N GLY A 592 -36.72 -35.40 31.91
CA GLY A 592 -35.98 -36.44 31.19
C GLY A 592 -34.58 -36.54 31.82
N ALA A 593 -34.12 -37.77 32.10
CA ALA A 593 -32.93 -38.14 32.87
C ALA A 593 -31.62 -37.39 32.49
N PRO A 594 -30.63 -37.26 33.41
CA PRO A 594 -29.37 -36.59 33.12
C PRO A 594 -28.57 -37.41 32.11
N GLY A 595 -28.69 -37.04 30.84
CA GLY A 595 -27.85 -37.55 29.77
C GLY A 595 -26.43 -37.06 29.97
N GLU A 596 -25.51 -38.02 30.04
CA GLU A 596 -24.06 -37.85 30.18
C GLU A 596 -23.52 -36.70 29.31
N VAL A 597 -22.84 -35.77 29.97
CA VAL A 597 -21.92 -34.84 29.30
C VAL A 597 -20.85 -35.70 28.62
N PRO A 598 -20.59 -35.54 27.31
CA PRO A 598 -19.56 -36.33 26.65
C PRO A 598 -18.20 -36.07 27.31
N PRO A 599 -17.32 -37.09 27.44
CA PRO A 599 -16.07 -36.92 28.17
C PRO A 599 -15.21 -35.88 27.45
N VAL A 600 -14.78 -34.86 28.18
CA VAL A 600 -13.70 -33.97 27.76
C VAL A 600 -12.47 -34.85 27.56
N ALA A 601 -11.88 -34.81 26.37
CA ALA A 601 -10.67 -35.54 26.03
C ALA A 601 -9.62 -35.38 27.16
N GLU A 602 -9.14 -36.50 27.72
CA GLU A 602 -8.17 -36.54 28.82
C GLU A 602 -6.88 -35.79 28.43
N SER A 603 -6.79 -34.53 28.84
CA SER A 603 -5.53 -33.80 28.88
C SER A 603 -4.70 -34.30 30.05
N ALA A 604 -3.38 -34.45 29.87
CA ALA A 604 -2.45 -34.77 30.96
C ALA A 604 -2.71 -33.87 32.20
N PRO A 605 -2.60 -34.42 33.43
CA PRO A 605 -2.90 -33.67 34.65
C PRO A 605 -1.99 -32.43 34.77
N PRO A 606 -2.50 -31.33 35.34
CA PRO A 606 -1.73 -30.09 35.47
C PRO A 606 -0.51 -30.31 36.37
N LEU A 607 0.64 -29.76 35.96
CA LEU A 607 1.88 -29.88 36.72
C LEU A 607 1.88 -29.02 37.99
N PHE A 608 1.21 -27.87 37.94
CA PHE A 608 0.83 -27.06 39.11
C PHE A 608 -0.31 -26.11 38.73
N PHE A 609 -0.90 -25.46 39.73
CA PHE A 609 -2.00 -24.52 39.56
C PHE A 609 -1.57 -23.05 39.69
N VAL A 610 -2.15 -22.21 38.84
CA VAL A 610 -2.14 -20.74 38.92
C VAL A 610 -3.43 -20.29 39.61
N GLY A 611 -3.30 -19.64 40.77
CA GLY A 611 -4.38 -19.16 41.60
C GLY A 611 -4.74 -17.71 41.31
N VAL A 612 -6.02 -17.41 41.18
CA VAL A 612 -6.54 -16.07 40.86
C VAL A 612 -7.43 -15.62 42.00
N LEU A 613 -6.96 -14.62 42.74
CA LEU A 613 -7.74 -14.05 43.85
C LEU A 613 -8.73 -12.99 43.35
N LYS A 614 -9.83 -12.86 44.08
CA LYS A 614 -10.82 -11.80 43.86
C LYS A 614 -10.23 -10.44 44.22
N GLU A 615 -10.47 -9.44 43.36
CA GLU A 615 -10.10 -8.06 43.65
C GLU A 615 -11.03 -7.48 44.72
N ARG A 616 -10.44 -6.97 45.81
CA ARG A 616 -11.17 -6.39 46.96
C ARG A 616 -11.11 -4.85 46.99
N ARG A 617 -10.27 -4.25 46.14
CA ARG A 617 -10.11 -2.80 46.09
C ARG A 617 -11.39 -2.13 45.55
N PRO A 618 -11.90 -1.06 46.19
CA PRO A 618 -13.04 -0.32 45.67
C PRO A 618 -12.81 0.14 44.23
N LEU A 619 -13.85 0.04 43.40
CA LEU A 619 -13.87 0.40 41.97
C LEU A 619 -12.97 -0.46 41.05
N GLU A 620 -12.25 -1.45 41.59
CA GLU A 620 -11.59 -2.44 40.74
C GLU A 620 -12.62 -3.45 40.23
N ARG A 621 -12.73 -3.55 38.92
CA ARG A 621 -13.69 -4.42 38.23
C ARG A 621 -12.99 -5.50 37.41
N ARG A 622 -11.67 -5.41 37.24
CA ARG A 622 -10.88 -6.34 36.43
C ARG A 622 -10.58 -7.62 37.19
N VAL A 623 -10.19 -8.66 36.46
CA VAL A 623 -9.73 -9.96 36.98
C VAL A 623 -8.42 -10.35 36.31
N ALA A 624 -7.55 -11.06 37.03
CA ALA A 624 -6.20 -11.36 36.56
C ALA A 624 -6.14 -12.45 35.48
N MET A 625 -7.17 -13.30 35.38
CA MET A 625 -7.32 -14.34 34.35
C MET A 625 -8.72 -14.33 33.78
N THR A 626 -8.82 -14.54 32.47
CA THR A 626 -10.09 -14.67 31.76
C THR A 626 -10.30 -16.11 31.30
N PRO A 627 -11.56 -16.55 31.05
CA PRO A 627 -11.85 -17.90 30.59
C PRO A 627 -11.11 -18.30 29.30
N SER A 628 -10.84 -17.34 28.39
CA SER A 628 -10.08 -17.58 27.16
C SER A 628 -8.61 -17.95 27.45
N VAL A 629 -7.98 -17.28 28.40
CA VAL A 629 -6.57 -17.52 28.78
C VAL A 629 -6.44 -18.76 29.67
N VAL A 630 -7.44 -19.07 30.50
CA VAL A 630 -7.50 -20.35 31.22
C VAL A 630 -7.41 -21.54 30.27
N LYS A 631 -8.09 -21.49 29.12
CA LYS A 631 -7.97 -22.55 28.10
C LYS A 631 -6.53 -22.70 27.59
N LYS A 632 -5.80 -21.58 27.44
CA LYS A 632 -4.41 -21.55 26.98
C LYS A 632 -3.42 -22.03 28.03
N LEU A 633 -3.68 -21.79 29.32
CA LEU A 633 -2.82 -22.30 30.40
C LEU A 633 -2.72 -23.84 30.36
N ARG A 634 -3.79 -24.52 29.92
CA ARG A 634 -3.76 -25.99 29.72
C ARG A 634 -2.80 -26.43 28.62
N GLU A 635 -2.60 -25.62 27.58
CA GLU A 635 -1.59 -25.88 26.53
C GLU A 635 -0.17 -25.89 27.12
N LEU A 636 0.06 -25.13 28.21
CA LEU A 636 1.30 -25.11 28.99
C LEU A 636 1.34 -26.17 30.12
N GLN A 637 0.40 -27.11 30.16
CA GLN A 637 0.19 -28.07 31.25
C GLN A 637 0.04 -27.42 32.64
N LEU A 638 -0.50 -26.20 32.69
CA LEU A 638 -0.82 -25.48 33.92
C LEU A 638 -2.31 -25.54 34.20
N GLY A 639 -2.66 -25.81 35.46
CA GLY A 639 -4.03 -25.70 35.94
C GLY A 639 -4.34 -24.27 36.40
N CYS A 640 -5.63 -23.91 36.52
CA CYS A 640 -6.03 -22.63 37.08
C CYS A 640 -7.08 -22.82 38.19
N ILE A 641 -6.92 -22.12 39.30
CA ILE A 641 -7.88 -22.07 40.41
C ILE A 641 -8.34 -20.64 40.57
N ILE A 642 -9.65 -20.41 40.54
CA ILE A 642 -10.27 -19.09 40.60
C ILE A 642 -11.01 -18.97 41.94
N GLU A 643 -10.80 -17.88 42.68
CA GLU A 643 -11.66 -17.54 43.81
C GLU A 643 -13.08 -17.29 43.33
N LYS A 644 -14.08 -17.87 44.02
CA LYS A 644 -15.49 -17.70 43.70
C LYS A 644 -15.88 -16.24 43.46
N GLN A 645 -16.59 -15.99 42.37
CA GLN A 645 -17.01 -14.67 41.92
C GLN A 645 -15.88 -13.67 41.63
N ALA A 646 -14.64 -14.12 41.35
CA ALA A 646 -13.55 -13.21 41.02
C ALA A 646 -13.78 -12.45 39.70
N GLY A 647 -14.39 -13.09 38.69
CA GLY A 647 -14.58 -12.51 37.35
C GLY A 647 -15.88 -11.75 37.13
N VAL A 648 -16.83 -11.79 38.07
CA VAL A 648 -18.21 -11.30 37.86
C VAL A 648 -18.25 -9.81 37.48
N SER A 649 -17.45 -8.98 38.15
CA SER A 649 -17.36 -7.54 37.85
C SER A 649 -16.73 -7.25 36.47
N ALA A 650 -15.98 -8.20 35.92
CA ALA A 650 -15.40 -8.14 34.58
C ALA A 650 -16.29 -8.79 33.51
N GLY A 651 -17.47 -9.29 33.90
CA GLY A 651 -18.41 -9.96 33.00
C GLY A 651 -18.12 -11.45 32.75
N PHE A 652 -17.30 -12.09 33.60
CA PHE A 652 -17.00 -13.52 33.51
C PHE A 652 -17.63 -14.29 34.67
N LEU A 653 -18.51 -15.24 34.36
CA LEU A 653 -19.20 -16.06 35.35
C LEU A 653 -18.35 -17.27 35.77
N ASP A 654 -18.56 -17.78 36.99
CA ASP A 654 -17.82 -18.94 37.51
C ASP A 654 -18.06 -20.19 36.64
N GLU A 655 -19.26 -20.35 36.06
CA GLU A 655 -19.58 -21.42 35.11
C GLU A 655 -18.68 -21.38 33.87
N GLN A 656 -18.37 -20.18 33.36
CA GLN A 656 -17.49 -20.02 32.19
C GLN A 656 -16.05 -20.40 32.52
N TYR A 657 -15.60 -20.18 33.76
CA TYR A 657 -14.29 -20.65 34.21
C TYR A 657 -14.24 -22.17 34.32
N MET A 658 -15.31 -22.79 34.85
CA MET A 658 -15.42 -24.26 34.92
C MET A 658 -15.45 -24.90 33.54
N GLU A 659 -16.22 -24.36 32.60
CA GLU A 659 -16.24 -24.80 31.19
C GLU A 659 -14.87 -24.67 30.51
N SER A 660 -14.08 -23.66 30.91
CA SER A 660 -12.70 -23.48 30.44
C SER A 660 -11.69 -24.43 31.11
N GLY A 661 -12.10 -25.19 32.12
CA GLY A 661 -11.25 -26.14 32.83
C GLY A 661 -10.52 -25.58 34.05
N ALA A 662 -10.99 -24.47 34.63
CA ALA A 662 -10.53 -24.00 35.94
C ALA A 662 -11.33 -24.63 37.09
N LEU A 663 -10.71 -24.73 38.25
CA LEU A 663 -11.37 -25.09 39.51
C LEU A 663 -11.82 -23.81 40.23
N ILE A 664 -13.01 -23.85 40.84
CA ILE A 664 -13.50 -22.75 41.68
C ILE A 664 -13.25 -23.11 43.13
N ALA A 665 -12.61 -22.20 43.86
CA ALA A 665 -12.38 -22.32 45.30
C ALA A 665 -13.26 -21.31 46.06
N ASP A 666 -13.86 -21.74 47.18
CA ASP A 666 -14.78 -20.90 47.94
C ASP A 666 -14.04 -19.81 48.75
N THR A 667 -12.76 -20.01 49.06
CA THR A 667 -11.97 -19.09 49.90
C THR A 667 -10.61 -18.75 49.31
N ALA A 668 -10.10 -17.56 49.62
CA ALA A 668 -8.75 -17.12 49.23
C ALA A 668 -7.64 -18.03 49.81
N GLU A 669 -7.85 -18.60 51.00
CA GLU A 669 -6.93 -19.55 51.63
C GLU A 669 -6.76 -20.81 50.79
N GLU A 670 -7.87 -21.36 50.28
CA GLU A 670 -7.84 -22.52 49.41
C GLU A 670 -7.13 -22.25 48.08
N VAL A 671 -7.39 -21.09 47.45
CA VAL A 671 -6.69 -20.65 46.22
C VAL A 671 -5.18 -20.58 46.46
N VAL A 672 -4.76 -19.88 47.53
CA VAL A 672 -3.34 -19.73 47.85
C VAL A 672 -2.73 -21.09 48.18
N ARG A 673 -3.41 -21.94 48.97
CA ARG A 673 -2.93 -23.26 49.39
C ARG A 673 -2.62 -24.18 48.21
N LEU A 674 -3.56 -24.31 47.27
CA LEU A 674 -3.48 -25.25 46.15
C LEU A 674 -2.64 -24.73 44.97
N SER A 675 -2.34 -23.43 44.93
CA SER A 675 -1.62 -22.80 43.82
C SER A 675 -0.13 -22.61 44.12
N ARG A 676 0.70 -22.74 43.08
CA ARG A 676 2.13 -22.42 43.12
C ARG A 676 2.39 -20.97 42.75
N VAL A 677 1.64 -20.45 41.77
CA VAL A 677 1.67 -19.04 41.36
C VAL A 677 0.33 -18.40 41.69
N VAL A 678 0.32 -17.27 42.38
CA VAL A 678 -0.90 -16.52 42.70
C VAL A 678 -0.84 -15.18 41.97
N VAL A 679 -1.89 -14.83 41.23
CA VAL A 679 -1.95 -13.64 40.38
C VAL A 679 -3.06 -12.69 40.82
N LYS A 680 -2.76 -11.39 40.86
CA LYS A 680 -3.73 -10.29 41.03
C LYS A 680 -3.44 -9.13 40.08
N VAL A 681 -4.49 -8.39 39.74
CA VAL A 681 -4.39 -7.15 38.96
C VAL A 681 -3.78 -6.07 39.84
N THR A 682 -4.34 -5.86 41.04
CA THR A 682 -3.82 -4.87 41.99
C THR A 682 -2.80 -5.49 42.96
N THR A 683 -2.31 -4.70 43.92
CA THR A 683 -1.36 -5.19 44.93
C THR A 683 -2.02 -6.21 45.87
N PHE A 684 -1.21 -7.06 46.50
CA PHE A 684 -1.67 -7.99 47.54
C PHE A 684 -1.82 -7.28 48.90
N GLU A 685 -2.76 -7.73 49.71
CA GLU A 685 -2.84 -7.37 51.12
C GLU A 685 -1.86 -8.24 51.94
N CYS A 686 -1.35 -7.72 53.07
CA CYS A 686 -0.46 -8.51 53.94
C CYS A 686 -1.12 -9.80 54.43
N ALA A 687 -2.45 -9.77 54.65
CA ALA A 687 -3.23 -10.94 55.03
C ALA A 687 -3.21 -12.03 53.93
N GLU A 688 -3.30 -11.64 52.65
CA GLU A 688 -3.28 -12.57 51.51
C GLU A 688 -1.92 -13.26 51.37
N VAL A 689 -0.82 -12.53 51.58
CA VAL A 689 0.53 -13.11 51.57
C VAL A 689 0.78 -14.03 52.77
N ALA A 690 0.20 -13.71 53.93
CA ALA A 690 0.33 -14.52 55.13
C ALA A 690 -0.37 -15.89 55.04
N LEU A 691 -1.25 -16.11 54.04
CA LEU A 691 -1.86 -17.41 53.73
C LEU A 691 -0.85 -18.42 53.15
N ALA A 692 0.37 -17.97 52.79
CA ALA A 692 1.44 -18.85 52.31
C ALA A 692 2.22 -19.58 53.42
N LYS A 693 1.78 -19.51 54.68
CA LYS A 693 2.41 -20.22 55.81
C LYS A 693 2.39 -21.75 55.60
N PRO A 694 3.50 -22.47 55.86
CA PRO A 694 3.43 -23.91 56.05
C PRO A 694 2.59 -24.18 57.31
N GLN A 695 1.57 -25.02 57.22
CA GLN A 695 0.93 -25.52 58.43
C GLN A 695 1.94 -26.40 59.16
N ASN A 696 2.10 -26.19 60.47
CA ASN A 696 2.72 -27.18 61.34
C ASN A 696 1.77 -28.38 61.36
N ASP A 697 2.28 -29.57 61.00
CA ASP A 697 1.53 -30.84 61.00
C ASP A 697 1.03 -31.27 62.40
N ASP A 698 1.23 -30.45 63.45
CA ASP A 698 0.89 -30.77 64.84
C ASP A 698 -0.51 -30.31 65.30
N GLU A 699 -1.21 -29.41 64.58
CA GLU A 699 -2.49 -28.83 65.08
C GLU A 699 -3.77 -29.40 64.44
N GLN A 700 -3.68 -30.38 63.53
CA GLN A 700 -4.85 -30.90 62.81
C GLN A 700 -5.15 -32.39 63.09
N SER A 701 -4.82 -32.87 64.29
CA SER A 701 -5.28 -34.19 64.79
C SER A 701 -6.61 -34.15 65.55
N SER A 702 -7.35 -33.03 65.56
CA SER A 702 -8.55 -32.88 66.42
C SER A 702 -9.82 -32.34 65.76
N ARG A 703 -9.96 -32.36 64.42
CA ARG A 703 -11.28 -32.11 63.79
C ARG A 703 -11.63 -33.19 62.78
N GLU A 704 -12.63 -33.98 63.17
CA GLU A 704 -13.23 -35.09 62.44
C GLU A 704 -13.78 -34.70 61.06
N SER A 705 -13.34 -35.47 60.06
CA SER A 705 -14.02 -35.93 58.85
C SER A 705 -15.37 -35.30 58.44
N THR A 706 -15.36 -34.44 57.42
CA THR A 706 -16.34 -34.39 56.31
C THR A 706 -15.75 -33.68 55.09
N GLU A 707 -14.76 -34.25 54.40
CA GLU A 707 -14.38 -33.82 53.04
C GLU A 707 -14.16 -35.06 52.16
N PRO A 708 -14.68 -35.09 50.91
CA PRO A 708 -14.43 -36.19 49.99
C PRO A 708 -12.95 -36.22 49.57
N PRO A 709 -12.38 -37.39 49.26
CA PRO A 709 -10.96 -37.48 48.93
C PRO A 709 -10.68 -36.81 47.58
N LEU A 710 -9.65 -35.97 47.54
CA LEU A 710 -9.07 -35.44 46.30
C LEU A 710 -8.65 -36.58 45.35
N PRO A 711 -8.80 -36.43 44.02
CA PRO A 711 -8.35 -37.44 43.07
C PRO A 711 -6.83 -37.59 43.12
N ALA A 712 -6.37 -38.83 43.28
CA ALA A 712 -4.98 -39.18 43.48
C ALA A 712 -4.08 -38.75 42.30
N LEU A 713 -3.03 -37.98 42.59
CA LEU A 713 -1.86 -37.86 41.73
C LEU A 713 -1.19 -39.23 41.64
N ALA A 714 -1.40 -39.94 40.53
CA ALA A 714 -0.81 -41.25 40.29
C ALA A 714 0.73 -41.15 40.21
N THR A 715 1.42 -41.74 41.17
CA THR A 715 2.83 -42.11 41.05
C THR A 715 2.94 -43.36 40.17
N PRO A 716 3.83 -43.41 39.17
CA PRO A 716 4.02 -44.62 38.39
C PRO A 716 4.78 -45.66 39.24
N ALA A 717 4.19 -46.85 39.33
CA ALA A 717 4.74 -48.00 40.03
C ALA A 717 5.99 -48.56 39.34
N ASN A 718 7.03 -48.79 40.15
CA ASN A 718 8.25 -49.53 39.79
C ASN A 718 7.94 -50.97 39.36
N LYS A 719 8.70 -51.48 38.37
CA LYS A 719 9.18 -52.87 38.37
C LYS A 719 10.46 -53.07 37.56
N GLU A 720 11.48 -53.47 38.32
CA GLU A 720 12.55 -54.45 38.08
C GLU A 720 13.84 -54.05 37.31
N ASP A 721 14.91 -54.11 38.11
CA ASP A 721 16.35 -54.10 37.89
C ASP A 721 16.89 -54.80 36.62
N THR A 722 17.89 -54.17 36.00
CA THR A 722 19.24 -54.78 35.90
C THR A 722 20.30 -53.71 35.57
N GLY A 723 21.28 -53.55 36.46
CA GLY A 723 22.69 -53.50 36.07
C GLY A 723 23.39 -52.15 35.83
N LEU A 724 24.31 -51.84 36.75
CA LEU A 724 25.56 -51.06 36.61
C LEU A 724 25.49 -49.52 36.54
N TYR A 725 25.94 -48.89 37.63
CA TYR A 725 26.60 -47.57 37.62
C TYR A 725 28.04 -47.70 37.07
N PRO A 726 28.65 -46.60 36.56
CA PRO A 726 29.36 -45.71 37.48
C PRO A 726 29.04 -44.22 37.27
N VAL A 727 29.14 -43.52 38.40
CA VAL A 727 29.12 -42.07 38.57
C VAL A 727 30.42 -41.47 38.03
N GLU A 728 30.34 -40.37 37.28
CA GLU A 728 31.12 -39.12 37.46
C GLU A 728 30.87 -38.14 36.31
N GLY A 729 30.57 -36.86 36.63
CA GLY A 729 30.45 -35.80 35.63
C GLY A 729 29.62 -34.58 36.10
N ASN A 730 30.32 -33.59 36.63
CA ASN A 730 29.86 -32.31 37.18
C ASN A 730 28.92 -31.49 36.24
N GLY A 731 27.75 -31.05 36.72
CA GLY A 731 26.89 -30.09 35.99
C GLY A 731 25.49 -29.92 36.61
N LYS A 732 25.16 -28.69 37.02
CA LYS A 732 23.99 -28.27 37.79
C LYS A 732 22.63 -28.67 37.19
N GLY A 733 21.67 -29.03 38.07
CA GLY A 733 20.24 -29.09 37.76
C GLY A 733 19.44 -29.72 38.89
N HIS A 734 19.10 -28.94 39.94
CA HIS A 734 18.19 -29.39 40.99
C HIS A 734 16.82 -29.72 40.39
N ARG A 735 16.44 -31.01 40.44
CA ARG A 735 15.11 -31.53 40.13
C ARG A 735 14.17 -31.37 41.32
N LEU A 736 12.94 -30.89 41.03
CA LEU A 736 11.67 -31.10 41.75
C LEU A 736 11.76 -31.16 43.28
N LEU A 737 11.76 -30.00 43.93
CA LEU A 737 11.28 -29.74 45.31
C LEU A 737 11.48 -28.23 45.57
N SER A 738 10.46 -27.41 45.31
CA SER A 738 10.46 -26.03 45.81
C SER A 738 9.11 -25.72 46.41
N SER A 739 9.08 -25.59 47.74
CA SER A 739 7.95 -25.04 48.51
C SER A 739 7.69 -23.55 48.23
N GLU A 740 8.37 -22.97 47.23
CA GLU A 740 8.28 -21.57 46.85
C GLU A 740 6.94 -21.23 46.20
N LYS A 741 6.24 -20.25 46.78
CA LYS A 741 5.01 -19.64 46.22
C LYS A 741 5.33 -18.30 45.59
N VAL A 742 4.93 -18.14 44.33
CA VAL A 742 5.20 -16.93 43.55
C VAL A 742 3.94 -16.07 43.49
N PHE A 743 3.98 -14.90 44.09
CA PHE A 743 2.91 -13.91 44.05
C PHE A 743 3.24 -12.88 42.97
N VAL A 744 2.41 -12.78 41.93
CA VAL A 744 2.56 -11.86 40.80
C VAL A 744 1.46 -10.82 40.87
N ALA A 745 1.83 -9.57 41.11
CA ALA A 745 0.92 -8.43 41.09
C ALA A 745 1.16 -7.56 39.87
N GLY A 746 0.07 -7.08 39.26
CA GLY A 746 0.15 -6.09 38.18
C GLY A 746 0.78 -4.78 38.62
N PHE A 747 0.41 -4.30 39.81
CA PHE A 747 0.85 -3.02 40.35
C PHE A 747 1.18 -3.13 41.86
N VAL A 748 2.46 -3.07 42.23
CA VAL A 748 2.90 -3.02 43.65
C VAL A 748 3.38 -1.61 44.04
N GLY A 749 3.95 -0.85 43.10
CA GLY A 749 4.49 0.49 43.32
C GLY A 749 5.85 0.54 44.03
N PRO A 750 6.82 -0.36 43.80
CA PRO A 750 8.07 -0.41 44.59
C PRO A 750 8.95 0.84 44.43
N ASN A 751 8.76 1.64 43.37
CA ASN A 751 9.41 2.94 43.18
C ASN A 751 8.88 4.05 44.09
N THR A 752 7.71 3.86 44.70
CA THR A 752 7.15 4.79 45.71
C THR A 752 7.58 4.44 47.14
N ALA A 753 8.32 3.35 47.32
CA ALA A 753 8.93 2.98 48.59
C ALA A 753 10.18 3.84 48.84
N THR A 754 10.01 5.08 49.28
CA THR A 754 11.09 5.91 49.81
C THR A 754 11.20 5.74 51.33
N SER A 755 12.45 5.74 51.81
CA SER A 755 12.89 5.83 53.22
C SER A 755 11.95 6.62 54.12
N GLU A 756 11.84 6.20 55.39
CA GLU A 756 11.08 6.85 56.48
C GLU A 756 10.71 8.29 56.15
N VAL A 757 9.40 8.56 56.04
CA VAL A 757 8.85 9.90 55.86
C VAL A 757 9.61 10.85 56.80
N SER A 758 10.39 11.78 56.23
CA SER A 758 11.14 12.73 57.05
C SER A 758 10.14 13.49 57.91
N ALA A 759 10.41 13.53 59.21
CA ALA A 759 9.46 13.95 60.24
C ALA A 759 8.90 15.39 60.08
N ASP A 760 9.42 16.16 59.11
CA ASP A 760 9.14 17.58 58.92
C ASP A 760 8.09 17.90 57.84
N SER A 761 7.65 16.92 57.03
CA SER A 761 6.74 17.19 55.89
C SER A 761 5.37 16.49 55.91
N ALA A 762 5.08 15.65 56.92
CA ALA A 762 3.81 14.92 57.01
C ALA A 762 2.77 15.62 57.91
N PRO A 763 1.48 15.60 57.55
CA PRO A 763 0.41 16.06 58.44
C PRO A 763 0.45 15.30 59.78
N GLU A 764 0.16 15.98 60.89
CA GLU A 764 0.44 15.51 62.27
C GLU A 764 -0.13 14.12 62.64
N GLY A 765 -1.06 13.57 61.86
CA GLY A 765 -1.64 12.23 62.04
C GLY A 765 -0.96 11.06 61.29
N GLU A 766 0.05 11.33 60.46
CA GLU A 766 0.75 10.31 59.63
C GLU A 766 2.22 10.08 60.01
N LYS A 767 2.74 10.82 60.99
CA LYS A 767 4.10 10.59 61.51
C LYS A 767 4.21 9.19 62.11
N GLY A 768 4.98 8.31 61.46
CA GLY A 768 5.28 6.94 61.91
C GLY A 768 4.47 5.81 61.26
N LYS A 769 3.56 6.07 60.31
CA LYS A 769 2.88 5.00 59.54
C LYS A 769 3.74 4.54 58.37
N LEU A 770 4.03 3.24 58.31
CA LEU A 770 4.68 2.61 57.15
C LEU A 770 3.78 2.71 55.91
N SER A 771 4.38 2.93 54.74
CA SER A 771 3.64 2.89 53.48
C SER A 771 3.02 1.49 53.27
N PRO A 772 1.86 1.38 52.59
CA PRO A 772 1.24 0.08 52.29
C PRO A 772 2.18 -0.87 51.54
N VAL A 773 3.08 -0.32 50.71
CA VAL A 773 4.09 -1.07 49.95
C VAL A 773 5.17 -1.63 50.87
N ASP A 774 5.63 -0.84 51.85
CA ASP A 774 6.62 -1.30 52.84
C ASP A 774 6.05 -2.35 53.78
N ALA A 775 4.77 -2.22 54.15
CA ALA A 775 4.06 -3.23 54.96
C ALA A 775 3.96 -4.56 54.21
N LEU A 776 3.57 -4.53 52.93
CA LEU A 776 3.51 -5.71 52.06
C LEU A 776 4.90 -6.35 51.90
N LEU A 777 5.92 -5.53 51.65
CA LEU A 777 7.28 -6.01 51.50
C LEU A 777 7.78 -6.70 52.78
N ARG A 778 7.59 -6.09 53.95
CA ARG A 778 7.92 -6.71 55.25
C ARG A 778 7.17 -8.02 55.46
N SER A 779 5.89 -8.08 55.07
CA SER A 779 5.09 -9.31 55.13
C SER A 779 5.68 -10.41 54.24
N ALA A 780 6.10 -10.09 53.02
CA ALA A 780 6.75 -11.06 52.12
C ALA A 780 8.11 -11.53 52.66
N LEU A 781 8.90 -10.66 53.28
CA LEU A 781 10.20 -11.01 53.88
C LEU A 781 10.07 -11.94 55.09
N ALA A 782 8.94 -11.88 55.81
CA ALA A 782 8.68 -12.74 56.97
C ALA A 782 8.48 -14.22 56.58
N PHE A 783 8.24 -14.52 55.29
CA PHE A 783 7.98 -15.87 54.79
C PHE A 783 9.03 -16.24 53.72
N PRO A 784 10.11 -16.98 54.06
CA PRO A 784 11.18 -17.32 53.12
C PRO A 784 10.74 -18.12 51.88
N GLN A 785 9.58 -18.77 51.94
CA GLN A 785 8.96 -19.48 50.83
C GLN A 785 8.18 -18.57 49.87
N VAL A 786 8.02 -17.28 50.16
CA VAL A 786 7.30 -16.33 49.30
C VAL A 786 8.27 -15.60 48.37
N THR A 787 7.90 -15.54 47.10
CA THR A 787 8.53 -14.71 46.08
C THR A 787 7.50 -13.72 45.54
N LEU A 788 7.81 -12.42 45.57
CA LEU A 788 6.92 -11.34 45.14
C LEU A 788 7.46 -10.72 43.83
N ILE A 789 6.64 -10.75 42.79
CA ILE A 789 6.89 -10.19 41.46
C ILE A 789 5.94 -9.01 41.22
N SER A 790 6.47 -7.92 40.68
CA SER A 790 5.70 -6.74 40.30
C SER A 790 5.91 -6.36 38.83
N LEU A 791 4.83 -6.24 38.08
CA LEU A 791 4.89 -5.97 36.63
C LEU A 791 4.93 -4.49 36.26
N ASP A 792 4.69 -3.59 37.21
CA ASP A 792 4.84 -2.14 37.02
C ASP A 792 6.30 -1.69 36.89
N VAL A 793 7.27 -2.51 37.30
CA VAL A 793 8.71 -2.29 37.15
C VAL A 793 9.35 -3.13 36.05
N LEU A 794 8.52 -3.71 35.18
CA LEU A 794 9.00 -4.43 34.01
C LEU A 794 9.91 -3.51 33.17
N PRO A 795 11.16 -3.92 32.89
CA PRO A 795 12.05 -3.14 32.05
C PRO A 795 11.48 -3.11 30.62
N ARG A 796 11.51 -1.96 29.96
CA ARG A 796 11.02 -1.79 28.58
C ARG A 796 12.10 -2.21 27.58
N LEU A 797 12.22 -3.52 27.38
CA LEU A 797 13.09 -4.18 26.41
C LEU A 797 12.22 -4.74 25.27
N THR A 798 12.79 -4.97 24.08
CA THR A 798 12.03 -5.50 22.93
C THR A 798 11.30 -6.80 23.27
N ILE A 799 11.98 -7.73 23.95
CA ILE A 799 11.42 -9.04 24.31
C ILE A 799 10.38 -8.99 25.45
N SER A 800 10.38 -7.94 26.29
CA SER A 800 9.45 -7.79 27.41
C SER A 800 8.16 -7.05 27.01
N GLN A 801 8.08 -6.48 25.80
CA GLN A 801 6.88 -5.73 25.36
C GLN A 801 5.60 -6.58 25.43
N LYS A 802 5.67 -7.88 25.13
CA LYS A 802 4.51 -8.79 25.15
C LYS A 802 3.92 -9.01 26.56
N MET A 803 4.66 -8.69 27.62
CA MET A 803 4.24 -8.83 29.01
C MET A 803 4.08 -7.47 29.72
N ASP A 804 4.16 -6.35 28.99
CA ASP A 804 4.03 -5.00 29.53
C ASP A 804 2.57 -4.61 29.83
N VAL A 805 2.22 -4.72 31.12
CA VAL A 805 0.91 -4.35 31.67
C VAL A 805 0.67 -2.84 31.66
N LEU A 806 1.71 -2.00 31.77
CA LEU A 806 1.56 -0.55 31.76
C LEU A 806 1.18 -0.06 30.37
N SER A 807 1.85 -0.56 29.34
CA SER A 807 1.53 -0.22 27.95
C SER A 807 0.12 -0.70 27.57
N SER A 808 -0.26 -1.90 27.99
CA SER A 808 -1.59 -2.46 27.74
C SER A 808 -2.71 -1.64 28.39
N THR A 809 -2.53 -1.24 29.65
CA THR A 809 -3.51 -0.43 30.38
C THR A 809 -3.53 1.03 29.93
N ALA A 810 -2.38 1.61 29.58
CA ALA A 810 -2.28 2.95 29.00
C ALA A 810 -3.02 3.05 27.65
N LYS A 811 -2.90 2.03 26.80
CA LYS A 811 -3.63 1.96 25.52
C LYS A 811 -5.14 2.00 25.75
N LEU A 812 -5.65 1.16 26.66
CA LEU A 812 -7.08 1.18 27.00
C LEU A 812 -7.53 2.50 27.63
N ALA A 813 -6.68 3.11 28.47
CA ALA A 813 -6.98 4.40 29.08
C ALA A 813 -7.08 5.51 28.01
N GLY A 814 -6.20 5.52 27.01
CA GLY A 814 -6.25 6.44 25.87
C GLY A 814 -7.53 6.30 25.05
N TYR A 815 -7.89 5.07 24.67
CA TYR A 815 -9.15 4.77 23.98
C TYR A 815 -10.35 5.20 24.84
N ARG A 816 -10.38 4.82 26.12
CA ARG A 816 -11.49 5.15 27.03
C ARG A 816 -11.61 6.65 27.24
N ALA A 817 -10.51 7.40 27.28
CA ALA A 817 -10.53 8.85 27.40
C ALA A 817 -11.28 9.51 26.22
N VAL A 818 -11.09 9.02 25.00
CA VAL A 818 -11.83 9.50 23.82
C VAL A 818 -13.32 9.17 23.95
N VAL A 819 -13.68 7.97 24.43
CA VAL A 819 -15.08 7.58 24.67
C VAL A 819 -15.75 8.46 25.74
N GLU A 820 -15.07 8.73 26.86
CA GLU A 820 -15.57 9.63 27.90
C GLU A 820 -15.70 11.07 27.37
N ALA A 821 -14.74 11.52 26.55
CA ALA A 821 -14.80 12.83 25.92
C ALA A 821 -16.07 12.96 25.06
N ILE A 822 -16.36 11.99 24.20
CA ILE A 822 -17.55 11.96 23.34
C ILE A 822 -18.83 11.90 24.16
N SER A 823 -18.87 11.07 25.20
CA SER A 823 -20.06 10.92 26.05
C SER A 823 -20.45 12.23 26.73
N HIS A 824 -19.50 13.13 26.95
CA HIS A 824 -19.72 14.44 27.56
C HIS A 824 -19.74 15.60 26.54
N PHE A 825 -19.37 15.34 25.29
CA PHE A 825 -19.28 16.36 24.25
C PHE A 825 -20.59 16.44 23.45
N GLY A 826 -21.22 17.61 23.47
CA GLY A 826 -22.55 17.82 22.88
C GLY A 826 -22.58 18.05 21.37
N ARG A 827 -21.49 17.78 20.63
CA ARG A 827 -21.39 17.99 19.17
C ARG A 827 -20.75 16.77 18.49
N LEU A 828 -20.84 16.74 17.16
CA LEU A 828 -20.23 15.69 16.34
C LEU A 828 -18.70 15.79 16.36
N MET A 829 -18.02 14.65 16.38
CA MET A 829 -16.56 14.56 16.30
C MET A 829 -16.07 14.85 14.87
N GLY A 830 -16.69 14.22 13.88
CA GLY A 830 -16.36 14.37 12.47
C GLY A 830 -17.10 15.52 11.77
N PRO A 831 -16.61 15.95 10.60
CA PRO A 831 -17.30 16.94 9.79
C PRO A 831 -18.53 16.30 9.12
N GLU A 832 -19.66 16.97 9.16
CA GLU A 832 -20.88 16.53 8.48
C GLU A 832 -21.49 17.63 7.62
N ILE A 833 -22.00 17.26 6.45
CA ILE A 833 -22.76 18.15 5.57
C ILE A 833 -24.17 17.59 5.47
N THR A 834 -25.14 18.36 5.96
CA THR A 834 -26.56 18.00 5.90
C THR A 834 -27.34 19.08 5.18
N SER A 835 -28.62 18.81 4.88
CA SER A 835 -29.55 19.84 4.40
C SER A 835 -29.71 21.01 5.37
N ALA A 836 -29.44 20.81 6.67
CA ALA A 836 -29.49 21.83 7.71
C ALA A 836 -28.18 22.66 7.81
N GLY A 837 -27.15 22.35 7.01
CA GLY A 837 -25.90 23.09 6.96
C GLY A 837 -24.65 22.23 7.18
N LYS A 838 -23.50 22.91 7.23
CA LYS A 838 -22.18 22.31 7.45
C LYS A 838 -21.79 22.36 8.92
N TYR A 839 -21.49 21.21 9.50
CA TYR A 839 -20.99 21.07 10.86
C TYR A 839 -19.48 20.80 10.82
N PRO A 840 -18.63 21.68 11.40
CA PRO A 840 -17.19 21.47 11.42
C PRO A 840 -16.81 20.34 12.39
N PRO A 841 -15.64 19.69 12.17
CA PRO A 841 -15.17 18.65 13.07
C PRO A 841 -14.79 19.24 14.44
N ALA A 842 -14.83 18.40 15.47
CA ALA A 842 -14.33 18.74 16.79
C ALA A 842 -12.80 18.90 16.75
N LYS A 843 -12.29 19.91 17.44
CA LYS A 843 -10.85 20.12 17.59
C LYS A 843 -10.36 19.49 18.90
N VAL A 844 -9.44 18.54 18.79
CA VAL A 844 -8.93 17.76 19.92
C VAL A 844 -7.44 18.04 20.10
N LEU A 845 -7.03 18.47 21.29
CA LEU A 845 -5.61 18.53 21.67
C LEU A 845 -5.27 17.40 22.62
N VAL A 846 -4.19 16.68 22.30
CA VAL A 846 -3.62 15.65 23.17
C VAL A 846 -2.24 16.08 23.66
N ILE A 847 -2.08 16.21 24.97
CA ILE A 847 -0.83 16.61 25.62
C ILE A 847 -0.16 15.38 26.22
N GLY A 848 0.98 15.02 25.63
CA GLY A 848 1.73 13.79 25.85
C GLY A 848 1.44 12.78 24.75
N ALA A 849 2.46 12.39 23.99
CA ALA A 849 2.41 11.37 22.94
C ALA A 849 3.08 10.06 23.41
N GLY A 850 2.74 9.63 24.62
CA GLY A 850 3.02 8.27 25.09
C GLY A 850 2.02 7.26 24.54
N VAL A 851 2.01 6.04 25.06
CA VAL A 851 1.09 4.97 24.60
C VAL A 851 -0.39 5.38 24.70
N ALA A 852 -0.80 6.01 25.81
CA ALA A 852 -2.17 6.50 25.98
C ALA A 852 -2.49 7.66 25.03
N GLY A 853 -1.55 8.60 24.87
CA GLY A 853 -1.70 9.76 24.01
C GLY A 853 -1.81 9.40 22.53
N LEU A 854 -0.91 8.55 22.02
CA LEU A 854 -0.96 8.07 20.63
C LEU A 854 -2.24 7.29 20.35
N GLN A 855 -2.71 6.48 21.29
CA GLN A 855 -3.99 5.80 21.15
C GLN A 855 -5.15 6.80 21.07
N ALA A 856 -5.18 7.81 21.96
CA ALA A 856 -6.19 8.86 21.94
C ALA A 856 -6.16 9.68 20.64
N ILE A 857 -4.97 10.01 20.12
CA ILE A 857 -4.81 10.71 18.84
C ILE A 857 -5.41 9.90 17.70
N GLY A 858 -5.01 8.63 17.59
CA GLY A 858 -5.50 7.73 16.54
C GLY A 858 -7.00 7.53 16.59
N ASP A 859 -7.58 7.34 17.78
CA ASP A 859 -9.01 7.10 17.91
C ASP A 859 -9.85 8.36 17.67
N ALA A 860 -9.40 9.52 18.16
CA ALA A 860 -10.05 10.79 17.87
C ALA A 860 -10.01 11.11 16.36
N HIS A 861 -8.87 10.85 15.69
CA HIS A 861 -8.73 11.05 14.25
C HIS A 861 -9.63 10.09 13.45
N ARG A 862 -9.72 8.82 13.85
CA ARG A 862 -10.64 7.83 13.23
C ARG A 862 -12.11 8.23 13.32
N LEU A 863 -12.47 9.02 14.32
CA LEU A 863 -13.82 9.57 14.48
C LEU A 863 -14.04 10.87 13.69
N GLY A 864 -13.06 11.29 12.89
CA GLY A 864 -13.12 12.46 12.01
C GLY A 864 -12.76 13.78 12.69
N ALA A 865 -12.27 13.76 13.93
CA ALA A 865 -11.85 14.97 14.62
C ALA A 865 -10.56 15.57 14.01
N ASP A 866 -10.41 16.88 14.15
CA ASP A 866 -9.18 17.61 13.87
C ASP A 866 -8.28 17.51 15.10
N VAL A 867 -7.24 16.66 15.03
CA VAL A 867 -6.43 16.28 16.20
C VAL A 867 -5.06 16.93 16.14
N ARG A 868 -4.67 17.57 17.24
CA ARG A 868 -3.34 18.12 17.48
C ARG A 868 -2.68 17.38 18.63
N GLY A 869 -1.39 17.08 18.50
CA GLY A 869 -0.60 16.39 19.51
C GLY A 869 0.59 17.23 19.93
N PHE A 870 0.92 17.19 21.22
CA PHE A 870 2.11 17.82 21.77
C PHE A 870 2.87 16.83 22.64
N ASP A 871 4.19 16.73 22.46
CA ASP A 871 5.10 16.03 23.39
C ASP A 871 6.43 16.79 23.43
N VAL A 872 7.08 16.78 24.58
CA VAL A 872 8.40 17.41 24.75
C VAL A 872 9.51 16.66 24.01
N ARG A 873 9.25 15.41 23.62
CA ARG A 873 10.16 14.55 22.85
C ARG A 873 9.91 14.72 21.36
N LEU A 874 10.92 15.20 20.63
CA LEU A 874 10.82 15.39 19.17
C LEU A 874 10.68 14.07 18.40
N GLU A 875 11.20 12.97 18.95
CA GLU A 875 10.99 11.60 18.42
C GLU A 875 9.51 11.19 18.32
N CYS A 876 8.63 11.82 19.11
CA CYS A 876 7.20 11.56 19.03
C CYS A 876 6.50 12.29 17.88
N LYS A 877 7.18 13.22 17.18
CA LYS A 877 6.59 13.97 16.07
C LYS A 877 6.09 13.05 14.97
N GLU A 878 6.97 12.17 14.47
CA GLU A 878 6.65 11.23 13.40
C GLU A 878 5.52 10.27 13.82
N GLN A 879 5.51 9.86 15.09
CA GLN A 879 4.46 9.00 15.63
C GLN A 879 3.09 9.71 15.66
N VAL A 880 3.04 10.98 16.04
CA VAL A 880 1.80 11.78 16.05
C VAL A 880 1.29 12.00 14.62
N GLU A 881 2.17 12.37 13.69
CA GLU A 881 1.83 12.61 12.29
C GLU A 881 1.36 11.33 11.57
N SER A 882 2.01 10.19 11.86
CA SER A 882 1.61 8.87 11.33
C SER A 882 0.21 8.45 11.80
N MET A 883 -0.18 8.84 13.01
CA MET A 883 -1.52 8.58 13.56
C MET A 883 -2.60 9.55 13.06
N GLY A 884 -2.24 10.50 12.18
CA GLY A 884 -3.14 11.47 11.57
C GLY A 884 -3.33 12.77 12.36
N GLY A 885 -2.52 13.01 13.40
CA GLY A 885 -2.55 14.25 14.18
C GLY A 885 -1.50 15.28 13.72
N GLU A 886 -1.76 16.55 13.95
CA GLU A 886 -0.79 17.64 13.74
C GLU A 886 0.13 17.77 14.97
N PHE A 887 1.46 17.67 14.80
CA PHE A 887 2.39 17.83 15.91
C PHE A 887 2.74 19.31 16.17
N LEU A 888 2.47 19.78 17.39
CA LEU A 888 2.78 21.14 17.81
C LEU A 888 4.25 21.23 18.27
N ALA A 889 5.14 21.63 17.36
CA ALA A 889 6.56 21.82 17.67
C ALA A 889 6.83 23.21 18.27
N MET A 890 7.72 23.27 19.28
CA MET A 890 8.25 24.53 19.81
C MET A 890 9.70 24.72 19.34
N THR A 891 9.96 25.77 18.58
CA THR A 891 11.30 26.12 18.09
C THR A 891 12.02 27.05 19.08
N PHE A 892 13.24 26.68 19.49
CA PHE A 892 14.12 27.49 20.35
C PHE A 892 15.46 27.73 19.63
N GLU A 893 16.05 28.92 19.80
CA GLU A 893 17.28 29.34 19.11
C GLU A 893 18.58 28.96 19.87
N GLY A 894 18.53 28.10 20.91
CA GLY A 894 19.67 27.76 21.77
C GLY A 894 20.21 26.33 21.59
N PRO A 895 21.55 26.12 21.50
CA PRO A 895 22.15 24.79 21.41
C PRO A 895 22.17 24.12 22.79
N GLY A 896 21.20 23.24 23.06
CA GLY A 896 21.18 22.41 24.28
C GLY A 896 19.80 22.19 24.91
N GLU A 897 18.76 22.90 24.45
CA GLU A 897 17.41 22.83 25.04
C GLU A 897 16.40 22.03 24.19
N SER A 898 16.86 21.28 23.18
CA SER A 898 16.02 20.33 22.45
C SER A 898 15.77 19.09 23.33
N GLY A 899 14.49 18.83 23.64
CA GLY A 899 14.07 17.81 24.60
C GLY A 899 14.73 16.44 24.39
N ARG A 900 15.49 15.99 25.39
CA ARG A 900 16.13 14.66 25.39
C ARG A 900 15.38 13.68 26.27
N ALA A 901 15.08 12.50 25.74
CA ALA A 901 14.63 11.37 26.54
C ALA A 901 15.70 10.93 27.57
N THR A 902 15.27 10.43 28.71
CA THR A 902 16.11 9.67 29.64
C THR A 902 16.44 8.30 29.02
N ALA A 903 17.42 7.59 29.57
CA ALA A 903 17.85 6.29 29.06
C ALA A 903 16.76 5.17 29.05
N GLY A 904 15.56 5.45 29.57
CA GLY A 904 14.38 4.58 29.49
C GLY A 904 13.21 5.18 28.68
N GLY A 905 13.44 6.22 27.86
CA GLY A 905 12.42 6.82 27.00
C GLY A 905 11.49 7.85 27.66
N TYR A 906 11.72 8.24 28.93
CA TYR A 906 10.90 9.23 29.64
C TYR A 906 11.44 10.66 29.48
N ALA A 907 10.55 11.66 29.52
CA ALA A 907 10.92 13.08 29.48
C ALA A 907 11.78 13.53 30.68
N LYS A 908 12.71 14.47 30.45
CA LYS A 908 13.46 15.19 31.49
C LYS A 908 12.73 16.49 31.89
N PRO A 909 12.95 17.02 33.12
CA PRO A 909 12.49 18.36 33.48
C PRO A 909 13.15 19.42 32.60
N MET A 910 12.38 20.37 32.09
CA MET A 910 12.80 21.41 31.11
C MET A 910 13.13 22.75 31.78
N SER A 911 13.79 23.66 31.05
CA SER A 911 14.15 25.01 31.53
C SER A 911 12.91 25.89 31.76
N GLU A 912 13.04 26.93 32.60
CA GLU A 912 11.94 27.85 32.90
C GLU A 912 11.44 28.60 31.66
N GLU A 913 12.33 28.92 30.70
CA GLU A 913 11.94 29.55 29.44
C GLU A 913 11.12 28.61 28.55
N PHE A 914 11.50 27.33 28.50
CA PHE A 914 10.74 26.31 27.79
C PHE A 914 9.34 26.16 28.37
N LEU A 915 9.24 26.07 29.70
CA LEU A 915 7.97 25.99 30.40
C LEU A 915 7.11 27.23 30.11
N ARG A 916 7.69 28.44 30.09
CA ARG A 916 6.92 29.65 29.76
C ARG A 916 6.31 29.59 28.35
N LYS A 917 7.09 29.22 27.33
CA LYS A 917 6.59 29.10 25.94
C LYS A 917 5.60 27.95 25.76
N GLU A 918 5.80 26.84 26.46
CA GLU A 918 4.87 25.71 26.51
C GLU A 918 3.51 26.16 27.06
N MET A 919 3.51 26.95 28.13
CA MET A 919 2.29 27.49 28.72
C MET A 919 1.60 28.51 27.80
N GLU A 920 2.35 29.36 27.10
CA GLU A 920 1.82 30.28 26.10
C GLU A 920 1.14 29.53 24.94
N LEU A 921 1.78 28.48 24.42
CA LEU A 921 1.20 27.61 23.40
C LEU A 921 -0.11 26.98 23.89
N PHE A 922 -0.14 26.42 25.09
CA PHE A 922 -1.36 25.81 25.63
C PHE A 922 -2.48 26.83 25.86
N ALA A 923 -2.15 28.05 26.29
CA ALA A 923 -3.12 29.13 26.43
C ALA A 923 -3.75 29.52 25.09
N GLU A 924 -2.96 29.56 24.01
CA GLU A 924 -3.46 29.81 22.66
C GLU A 924 -4.35 28.67 22.17
N GLN A 925 -3.90 27.42 22.32
CA GLN A 925 -4.67 26.25 21.88
C GLN A 925 -5.99 26.11 22.64
N CYS A 926 -6.01 26.35 23.96
CA CYS A 926 -7.22 26.24 24.79
C CYS A 926 -8.37 27.16 24.31
N ARG A 927 -8.07 28.28 23.65
CA ARG A 927 -9.11 29.17 23.08
C ARG A 927 -9.82 28.56 21.88
N GLU A 928 -9.16 27.68 21.15
CA GLU A 928 -9.62 27.16 19.86
C GLU A 928 -10.20 25.75 19.96
N ILE A 929 -9.64 24.90 20.80
CA ILE A 929 -10.00 23.48 20.89
C ILE A 929 -11.35 23.25 21.57
N ASP A 930 -11.96 22.13 21.25
CA ASP A 930 -13.22 21.69 21.84
C ASP A 930 -13.00 20.61 22.91
N ILE A 931 -12.02 19.73 22.70
CA ILE A 931 -11.66 18.63 23.62
C ILE A 931 -10.17 18.69 23.95
N LEU A 932 -9.83 18.49 25.22
CA LEU A 932 -8.46 18.41 25.72
C LEU A 932 -8.24 17.09 26.45
N ILE A 933 -7.24 16.32 26.03
CA ILE A 933 -6.83 15.08 26.68
C ILE A 933 -5.39 15.22 27.16
N THR A 934 -5.15 15.08 28.47
CA THR A 934 -3.81 15.24 29.06
C THR A 934 -3.30 13.93 29.63
N THR A 935 -2.09 13.52 29.22
CA THR A 935 -1.46 12.24 29.62
C THR A 935 -0.04 12.40 30.16
N ALA A 936 0.37 13.63 30.48
CA ALA A 936 1.75 13.91 30.90
C ALA A 936 1.97 13.39 32.33
N SER A 937 2.76 12.32 32.45
CA SER A 937 3.06 11.70 33.75
C SER A 937 4.53 11.36 33.85
N LEU A 938 5.12 11.62 35.02
CA LEU A 938 6.49 11.27 35.36
C LEU A 938 6.47 10.20 36.46
N PRO A 939 7.09 9.03 36.27
CA PRO A 939 7.12 7.99 37.29
C PRO A 939 7.68 8.49 38.62
N GLY A 940 6.96 8.22 39.71
CA GLY A 940 7.38 8.59 41.07
C GLY A 940 7.29 10.08 41.41
N ARG A 941 6.67 10.91 40.54
CA ARG A 941 6.45 12.35 40.78
C ARG A 941 4.98 12.72 40.58
N PRO A 942 4.50 13.80 41.23
CA PRO A 942 3.19 14.34 40.92
C PRO A 942 3.14 14.82 39.46
N ALA A 943 1.96 14.74 38.85
CA ALA A 943 1.72 15.20 37.49
C ALA A 943 2.01 16.71 37.37
N PRO A 944 2.72 17.17 36.32
CA PRO A 944 2.97 18.59 36.12
C PRO A 944 1.66 19.33 35.78
N LYS A 945 1.45 20.50 36.39
CA LYS A 945 0.30 21.37 36.13
C LYS A 945 0.52 22.21 34.87
N LEU A 946 0.23 21.60 33.72
CA LEU A 946 0.41 22.19 32.39
C LEU A 946 -0.76 23.10 31.98
N ILE A 947 -1.95 22.88 32.52
CA ILE A 947 -3.14 23.65 32.16
C ILE A 947 -3.63 24.39 33.38
N LYS A 948 -3.44 25.72 33.36
CA LYS A 948 -3.84 26.62 34.44
C LYS A 948 -5.33 26.87 34.43
N LYS A 949 -5.86 27.29 35.58
CA LYS A 949 -7.27 27.70 35.72
C LYS A 949 -7.67 28.73 34.65
N GLU A 950 -6.81 29.72 34.41
CA GLU A 950 -7.01 30.76 33.41
C GLU A 950 -7.07 30.23 31.97
N HIS A 951 -6.35 29.14 31.63
CA HIS A 951 -6.45 28.51 30.32
C HIS A 951 -7.84 27.88 30.14
N VAL A 952 -8.32 27.16 31.16
CA VAL A 952 -9.65 26.51 31.15
C VAL A 952 -10.78 27.53 31.03
N ASP A 953 -10.66 28.68 31.72
CA ASP A 953 -11.66 29.75 31.66
C ASP A 953 -11.88 30.30 30.23
N THR A 954 -10.82 30.25 29.38
CA THR A 954 -10.88 30.69 27.98
C THR A 954 -11.46 29.67 26.99
N MET A 955 -11.59 28.39 27.38
CA MET A 955 -12.15 27.34 26.52
C MET A 955 -13.61 27.61 26.18
N LYS A 956 -14.15 27.04 25.09
CA LYS A 956 -15.55 27.24 24.70
C LYS A 956 -16.54 26.59 25.68
N ALA A 957 -17.78 27.07 25.68
CA ALA A 957 -18.85 26.41 26.41
C ALA A 957 -19.19 25.06 25.77
N GLY A 958 -19.35 24.02 26.60
CA GLY A 958 -19.53 22.64 26.15
C GLY A 958 -18.23 21.90 25.83
N SER A 959 -17.06 22.52 26.01
CA SER A 959 -15.77 21.83 25.90
C SER A 959 -15.60 20.75 26.97
N VAL A 960 -14.78 19.74 26.66
CA VAL A 960 -14.50 18.61 27.56
C VAL A 960 -13.01 18.48 27.81
N ILE A 961 -12.64 18.29 29.07
CA ILE A 961 -11.28 17.98 29.49
C ILE A 961 -11.27 16.56 30.06
N VAL A 962 -10.37 15.71 29.60
CA VAL A 962 -10.13 14.38 30.17
C VAL A 962 -8.68 14.29 30.65
N ASP A 963 -8.52 14.23 31.97
CA ASP A 963 -7.20 14.23 32.62
C ASP A 963 -6.78 12.82 33.02
N LEU A 964 -6.02 12.15 32.15
CA LEU A 964 -5.50 10.80 32.40
C LEU A 964 -4.47 10.75 33.53
N ALA A 965 -3.89 11.90 33.92
CA ALA A 965 -2.93 12.01 35.01
C ALA A 965 -3.59 12.31 36.37
N ALA A 966 -4.93 12.29 36.46
CA ALA A 966 -5.66 12.49 37.72
C ALA A 966 -5.18 11.63 38.91
N PRO A 967 -4.78 10.35 38.74
CA PRO A 967 -4.25 9.53 39.85
C PRO A 967 -3.01 10.10 40.53
N THR A 968 -2.20 10.90 39.84
CA THR A 968 -0.96 11.51 40.35
C THR A 968 -1.09 13.02 40.57
N GLY A 969 -2.32 13.51 40.70
CA GLY A 969 -2.64 14.91 40.97
C GLY A 969 -3.23 15.66 39.77
N GLY A 970 -3.18 15.11 38.55
CA GLY A 970 -3.77 15.69 37.33
C GLY A 970 -2.90 16.76 36.66
N ASN A 971 -2.92 16.83 35.33
CA ASN A 971 -2.24 17.89 34.57
C ASN A 971 -2.99 19.22 34.58
N VAL A 972 -4.28 19.21 34.90
CA VAL A 972 -5.11 20.41 34.91
C VAL A 972 -5.33 20.87 36.35
N GLU A 973 -5.21 22.17 36.63
CA GLU A 973 -5.31 22.70 37.99
C GLU A 973 -6.68 22.48 38.63
N VAL A 974 -7.74 22.46 37.81
CA VAL A 974 -9.11 22.29 38.30
C VAL A 974 -9.50 20.82 38.46
N THR A 975 -8.69 19.85 38.00
CA THR A 975 -9.02 18.42 38.09
C THR A 975 -9.32 17.99 39.52
N ARG A 976 -10.46 17.31 39.71
CA ARG A 976 -10.84 16.60 40.93
C ARG A 976 -10.71 15.10 40.70
N PRO A 977 -9.70 14.42 41.27
CA PRO A 977 -9.49 12.99 41.04
C PRO A 977 -10.71 12.17 41.45
N GLY A 978 -11.15 11.28 40.56
CA GLY A 978 -12.30 10.40 40.76
C GLY A 978 -13.66 11.06 40.53
N GLU A 979 -13.72 12.31 40.07
CA GLU A 979 -14.97 13.02 39.83
C GLU A 979 -15.08 13.49 38.37
N THR A 980 -16.34 13.63 37.92
CA THR A 980 -16.67 14.40 36.73
C THR A 980 -17.62 15.51 37.13
N TYR A 981 -17.30 16.76 36.77
CA TYR A 981 -18.12 17.90 37.13
C TYR A 981 -18.04 19.02 36.10
N LEU A 982 -19.02 19.93 36.14
CA LEU A 982 -19.08 21.09 35.25
C LEU A 982 -18.38 22.28 35.91
N TYR A 983 -17.22 22.66 35.39
CA TYR A 983 -16.45 23.79 35.86
C TYR A 983 -17.00 25.11 35.29
N ASN A 984 -17.28 26.08 36.18
CA ASN A 984 -17.87 27.40 35.88
C ASN A 984 -19.14 27.35 35.00
N GLY A 985 -19.91 26.26 35.08
CA GLY A 985 -21.10 26.06 34.24
C GLY A 985 -20.79 25.89 32.74
N LYS A 986 -19.52 25.71 32.35
CA LYS A 986 -19.04 25.88 30.98
C LYS A 986 -18.30 24.66 30.43
N VAL A 987 -17.31 24.13 31.17
CA VAL A 987 -16.40 23.08 30.70
C VAL A 987 -16.57 21.84 31.56
N THR A 988 -16.79 20.68 30.95
CA THR A 988 -16.87 19.41 31.68
C THR A 988 -15.47 18.87 31.93
N VAL A 989 -15.10 18.68 33.20
CA VAL A 989 -13.80 18.15 33.60
C VAL A 989 -13.97 16.72 34.10
N VAL A 990 -13.32 15.78 33.41
CA VAL A 990 -13.34 14.33 33.68
C VAL A 990 -12.01 13.93 34.31
N GLY A 991 -12.03 13.62 35.61
CA GLY A 991 -10.85 13.26 36.40
C GLY A 991 -10.81 11.80 36.85
N TRP A 992 -11.39 10.87 36.09
CA TRP A 992 -11.47 9.45 36.49
C TRP A 992 -10.09 8.83 36.72
N THR A 993 -9.95 8.09 37.83
CA THR A 993 -8.72 7.39 38.19
C THR A 993 -8.74 5.90 37.83
N ASP A 994 -9.89 5.39 37.37
CA ASP A 994 -10.17 3.97 37.13
C ASP A 994 -10.52 3.67 35.66
N LEU A 995 -10.03 4.46 34.70
CA LEU A 995 -10.42 4.37 33.28
C LEU A 995 -10.30 2.95 32.68
N PRO A 996 -9.21 2.18 32.88
CA PRO A 996 -9.15 0.79 32.41
C PRO A 996 -10.22 -0.12 33.06
N SER A 997 -10.56 0.09 34.33
CA SER A 997 -11.57 -0.70 35.05
C SER A 997 -13.00 -0.41 34.58
N ARG A 998 -13.22 0.67 33.82
CA ARG A 998 -14.50 0.94 33.12
C ARG A 998 -14.64 0.13 31.82
N MET A 999 -13.58 -0.51 31.37
CA MET A 999 -13.54 -1.47 30.27
C MET A 999 -13.06 -2.84 30.77
N ALA A 1000 -13.61 -3.28 31.91
CA ALA A 1000 -13.12 -4.43 32.66
C ALA A 1000 -12.95 -5.73 31.86
N PRO A 1001 -13.88 -6.16 30.96
CA PRO A 1001 -13.68 -7.38 30.19
C PRO A 1001 -12.41 -7.30 29.32
N GLN A 1002 -12.25 -6.22 28.55
CA GLN A 1002 -11.11 -6.03 27.65
C GLN A 1002 -9.79 -5.82 28.42
N ALA A 1003 -9.84 -5.07 29.52
CA ALA A 1003 -8.68 -4.83 30.36
C ALA A 1003 -8.19 -6.11 31.04
N SER A 1004 -9.12 -6.97 31.49
CA SER A 1004 -8.80 -8.27 32.08
C SER A 1004 -8.21 -9.21 31.03
N GLU A 1005 -8.73 -9.21 29.80
CA GLU A 1005 -8.19 -10.03 28.71
C GLU A 1005 -6.75 -9.66 28.36
N MET A 1006 -6.47 -8.36 28.19
CA MET A 1006 -5.12 -7.88 27.91
C MET A 1006 -4.16 -8.18 29.06
N PHE A 1007 -4.60 -7.95 30.31
CA PHE A 1007 -3.81 -8.27 31.49
C PHE A 1007 -3.51 -9.77 31.58
N ALA A 1008 -4.52 -10.62 31.40
CA ALA A 1008 -4.37 -12.06 31.44
C ALA A 1008 -3.41 -12.58 30.36
N ARG A 1009 -3.45 -11.99 29.15
CA ARG A 1009 -2.49 -12.30 28.07
C ARG A 1009 -1.05 -11.96 28.48
N ASN A 1010 -0.83 -10.85 29.17
CA ASN A 1010 0.51 -10.45 29.63
C ASN A 1010 1.03 -11.42 30.69
N ILE A 1011 0.16 -11.85 31.63
CA ILE A 1011 0.49 -12.88 32.62
C ILE A 1011 0.82 -14.20 31.93
N PHE A 1012 0.05 -14.62 30.94
CA PHE A 1012 0.34 -15.83 30.15
C PHE A 1012 1.72 -15.75 29.50
N ASN A 1013 2.04 -14.63 28.85
CA ASN A 1013 3.34 -14.42 28.20
C ASN A 1013 4.50 -14.41 29.21
N LEU A 1014 4.28 -13.92 30.43
CA LEU A 1014 5.25 -13.99 31.53
C LEU A 1014 5.47 -15.44 31.98
N LEU A 1015 4.39 -16.21 32.20
CA LEU A 1015 4.48 -17.60 32.64
C LEU A 1015 5.17 -18.49 31.60
N GLU A 1016 4.89 -18.26 30.32
CA GLU A 1016 5.60 -18.88 29.19
C GLU A 1016 7.09 -18.52 29.21
N HIS A 1017 7.42 -17.24 29.43
CA HIS A 1017 8.81 -16.79 29.50
C HIS A 1017 9.59 -17.37 30.70
N MET A 1018 8.90 -17.63 31.82
CA MET A 1018 9.47 -18.29 33.00
C MET A 1018 9.64 -19.82 32.83
N GLY A 1019 9.42 -20.35 31.63
CA GLY A 1019 9.61 -21.76 31.26
C GLY A 1019 8.34 -22.61 31.28
N ALA A 1020 7.31 -22.19 32.03
CA ALA A 1020 6.05 -22.92 32.25
C ALA A 1020 6.23 -24.41 32.65
N GLY A 1021 5.13 -25.12 32.94
CA GLY A 1021 5.13 -26.57 33.20
C GLY A 1021 6.26 -27.08 34.11
N ARG A 1022 7.11 -27.98 33.58
CA ARG A 1022 8.21 -28.62 34.32
C ARG A 1022 9.45 -27.73 34.46
N ASP A 1023 9.64 -26.80 33.52
CA ASP A 1023 10.81 -25.91 33.46
C ASP A 1023 10.55 -24.56 34.14
N PHE A 1024 9.38 -24.40 34.76
CA PHE A 1024 9.02 -23.19 35.50
C PHE A 1024 10.04 -22.88 36.60
N SER A 1025 10.75 -21.77 36.42
CA SER A 1025 11.76 -21.30 37.35
C SER A 1025 11.81 -19.77 37.42
N VAL A 1026 12.06 -19.24 38.61
CA VAL A 1026 12.41 -17.83 38.80
C VAL A 1026 13.92 -17.71 38.59
N ASN A 1027 14.33 -17.54 37.34
CA ASN A 1027 15.75 -17.45 36.97
C ASN A 1027 16.28 -16.01 37.12
N PHE A 1028 17.28 -15.79 37.97
CA PHE A 1028 17.90 -14.47 38.17
C PHE A 1028 19.00 -14.15 37.16
N ASP A 1029 19.41 -15.12 36.34
CA ASP A 1029 20.26 -14.87 35.16
C ASP A 1029 19.46 -14.17 34.05
N ASP A 1030 18.13 -14.28 34.08
CA ASP A 1030 17.23 -13.52 33.22
C ASP A 1030 17.04 -12.10 33.79
N GLU A 1031 17.44 -11.10 33.00
CA GLU A 1031 17.40 -9.69 33.39
C GLU A 1031 15.98 -9.17 33.64
N ILE A 1032 14.97 -9.70 32.93
CA ILE A 1032 13.57 -9.31 33.09
C ILE A 1032 13.07 -9.85 34.42
N ILE A 1033 13.25 -11.14 34.67
CA ILE A 1033 12.80 -11.81 35.91
C ILE A 1033 13.51 -11.23 37.12
N ARG A 1034 14.81 -10.94 37.01
CA ARG A 1034 15.58 -10.27 38.06
C ARG A 1034 15.05 -8.86 38.35
N ALA A 1035 14.64 -8.11 37.33
CA ALA A 1035 14.15 -6.74 37.49
C ALA A 1035 12.77 -6.68 38.16
N ILE A 1036 11.86 -7.57 37.79
CA ILE A 1036 10.47 -7.60 38.32
C ILE A 1036 10.34 -8.28 39.68
N THR A 1037 11.32 -9.09 40.10
CA THR A 1037 11.28 -9.75 41.40
C THR A 1037 11.65 -8.78 42.53
N VAL A 1038 10.68 -8.43 43.37
CA VAL A 1038 10.81 -7.41 44.43
C VAL A 1038 11.32 -8.00 45.75
N ALA A 1039 10.87 -9.21 46.09
CA ALA A 1039 11.34 -9.97 47.25
C ALA A 1039 11.40 -11.46 46.93
N ARG A 1040 12.39 -12.16 47.48
CA ARG A 1040 12.57 -13.61 47.31
C ARG A 1040 13.43 -14.17 48.45
N HIS A 1041 13.07 -15.36 48.95
CA HIS A 1041 13.84 -16.07 50.00
C HIS A 1041 14.13 -15.23 51.26
N GLY A 1042 13.13 -14.48 51.73
CA GLY A 1042 13.26 -13.62 52.92
C GLY A 1042 14.16 -12.40 52.73
N ARG A 1043 14.53 -12.07 51.49
CA ARG A 1043 15.38 -10.92 51.15
C ARG A 1043 14.71 -9.98 50.16
N LYS A 1044 14.91 -8.68 50.35
CA LYS A 1044 14.51 -7.65 49.39
C LYS A 1044 15.48 -7.69 48.22
N THR A 1045 14.97 -7.86 47.00
CA THR A 1045 15.78 -7.96 45.77
C THR A 1045 15.71 -6.70 44.91
N TYR A 1046 14.76 -5.79 45.21
CA TYR A 1046 14.64 -4.49 44.55
C TYR A 1046 15.41 -3.37 45.29
N PRO A 1047 16.02 -2.39 44.59
CA PRO A 1047 16.15 -2.28 43.15
C PRO A 1047 17.15 -3.30 42.57
N PRO A 1048 16.98 -3.76 41.31
CA PRO A 1048 17.99 -4.58 40.65
C PRO A 1048 19.32 -3.80 40.55
N PRO A 1049 20.48 -4.49 40.62
CA PRO A 1049 21.78 -3.84 40.46
C PRO A 1049 21.83 -3.11 39.12
N ARG A 1050 22.32 -1.86 39.13
CA ARG A 1050 22.61 -1.14 37.88
C ARG A 1050 23.75 -1.86 37.19
N LYS A 1051 23.50 -2.48 36.04
CA LYS A 1051 24.57 -2.92 35.14
C LYS A 1051 25.30 -1.66 34.66
N GLU A 1052 26.61 -1.58 34.88
CA GLU A 1052 27.45 -0.61 34.17
C GLU A 1052 27.27 -0.89 32.68
N ARG A 1053 26.90 0.14 31.92
CA ARG A 1053 26.78 -0.01 30.47
C ARG A 1053 28.18 -0.24 29.92
N ASP A 1054 28.31 -1.18 29.00
CA ASP A 1054 29.40 -1.13 28.03
C ASP A 1054 29.38 0.28 27.41
N PRO A 1055 30.51 1.01 27.42
CA PRO A 1055 30.60 2.33 26.79
C PRO A 1055 30.19 2.33 25.32
N GLU A 1056 30.21 1.17 24.65
CA GLU A 1056 29.84 0.97 23.26
C GLU A 1056 28.34 0.75 23.00
N ASN A 1057 27.53 0.43 24.03
CA ASN A 1057 26.10 0.25 23.86
C ASN A 1057 25.32 1.44 24.46
N THR A 1058 25.52 2.58 23.82
CA THR A 1058 24.55 3.67 23.93
C THR A 1058 23.31 3.27 23.14
N ASN A 1059 22.15 3.33 23.80
CA ASN A 1059 20.85 3.19 23.15
C ASN A 1059 20.87 3.85 21.75
N ALA A 1060 20.53 3.08 20.73
CA ALA A 1060 20.45 3.42 19.31
C ALA A 1060 19.38 4.49 18.97
N GLY A 1061 19.18 5.47 19.84
CA GLY A 1061 18.37 6.66 19.61
C GLY A 1061 18.87 7.93 20.32
N SER A 1062 19.83 7.85 21.26
CA SER A 1062 20.25 9.03 22.05
C SER A 1062 21.72 9.42 21.93
N ALA A 1063 22.59 8.59 21.33
CA ALA A 1063 24.00 8.94 21.11
C ALA A 1063 24.29 9.56 19.73
N LEU A 1064 23.32 9.56 18.81
CA LEU A 1064 23.41 10.24 17.52
C LEU A 1064 23.31 11.78 17.60
N LEU A 1065 23.18 12.37 18.80
CA LEU A 1065 22.94 13.82 18.97
C LEU A 1065 23.92 14.53 19.94
N THR A 1066 24.98 13.88 20.41
CA THR A 1066 25.96 14.53 21.33
C THR A 1066 27.42 14.25 21.07
N GLY A 1067 27.77 13.51 20.03
CA GLY A 1067 29.13 13.03 19.78
C GLY A 1067 29.66 13.39 18.39
N SER A 1068 29.50 14.63 17.94
CA SER A 1068 30.31 15.16 16.83
C SER A 1068 30.40 16.68 16.93
N ASN A 1069 31.33 17.16 17.77
CA ASN A 1069 31.92 18.46 17.58
C ASN A 1069 33.37 18.40 18.03
N THR A 1070 34.21 17.83 17.16
CA THR A 1070 35.48 18.42 16.74
C THR A 1070 35.78 17.88 15.33
N ASP A 1071 36.00 18.81 14.42
CA ASP A 1071 36.55 18.64 13.06
C ASP A 1071 35.60 18.36 11.89
N ALA A 1072 34.35 18.81 11.97
CA ALA A 1072 33.56 19.07 10.77
C ALA A 1072 32.59 20.26 10.93
N ALA A 1073 33.11 21.47 10.75
CA ALA A 1073 32.31 22.61 10.28
C ALA A 1073 33.14 23.42 9.26
N PRO A 1074 32.54 24.00 8.19
CA PRO A 1074 31.11 24.17 7.93
C PRO A 1074 30.68 23.67 6.53
N VAL A 1075 29.79 22.68 6.46
CA VAL A 1075 29.06 22.36 5.21
C VAL A 1075 27.55 22.59 5.39
N GLU A 1076 26.99 22.36 6.58
CA GLU A 1076 25.56 22.55 6.83
C GLU A 1076 25.14 24.02 6.93
N GLU A 1077 26.00 24.92 7.41
CA GLU A 1077 25.70 26.36 7.37
C GLU A 1077 25.65 26.88 5.93
N SER A 1078 26.35 26.25 4.98
CA SER A 1078 26.27 26.59 3.55
C SER A 1078 25.01 25.99 2.89
N ALA A 1079 24.57 24.82 3.34
CA ALA A 1079 23.36 24.15 2.84
C ALA A 1079 22.10 24.89 3.34
N GLN A 1080 22.00 25.21 4.63
CA GLN A 1080 20.87 25.96 5.20
C GLN A 1080 20.90 27.45 4.84
N ARG A 1081 22.08 28.07 4.63
CA ARG A 1081 22.16 29.42 4.05
C ARG A 1081 21.83 29.39 2.56
N SER A 1082 22.12 28.32 1.82
CA SER A 1082 21.68 28.14 0.43
C SER A 1082 20.21 27.76 0.32
N GLU A 1083 19.62 27.10 1.31
CA GLU A 1083 18.19 26.78 1.39
C GLU A 1083 17.38 27.99 1.84
N ASN A 1084 17.89 28.78 2.79
CA ASN A 1084 17.30 30.06 3.17
C ASN A 1084 17.52 31.13 2.10
N LEU A 1085 18.68 31.16 1.41
CA LEU A 1085 18.88 31.98 0.21
C LEU A 1085 18.06 31.46 -0.96
N TRP A 1086 17.86 30.14 -1.13
CA TRP A 1086 16.99 29.62 -2.17
C TRP A 1086 15.53 29.79 -1.84
N HIS A 1087 15.10 29.79 -0.58
CA HIS A 1087 13.74 30.13 -0.18
C HIS A 1087 13.52 31.64 -0.24
N LEU A 1088 14.51 32.48 0.07
CA LEU A 1088 14.40 33.94 -0.08
C LEU A 1088 14.49 34.33 -1.57
N VAL A 1089 15.37 33.72 -2.35
CA VAL A 1089 15.46 33.88 -3.81
C VAL A 1089 14.28 33.21 -4.50
N GLN A 1090 13.73 32.10 -4.03
CA GLN A 1090 12.46 31.54 -4.51
C GLN A 1090 11.29 32.38 -4.05
N LYS A 1091 11.28 33.05 -2.89
CA LYS A 1091 10.18 33.94 -2.47
C LYS A 1091 10.26 35.28 -3.20
N ARG A 1092 11.46 35.77 -3.49
CA ARG A 1092 11.74 36.95 -4.33
C ARG A 1092 11.56 36.65 -5.82
N MET A 1093 11.91 35.46 -6.29
CA MET A 1093 11.60 34.93 -7.62
C MET A 1093 10.15 34.52 -7.72
N ARG A 1094 9.45 34.00 -6.71
CA ARG A 1094 8.01 33.67 -6.73
C ARG A 1094 7.15 34.91 -6.61
N ASN A 1095 7.61 35.98 -5.98
CA ASN A 1095 6.93 37.27 -6.01
C ASN A 1095 7.25 38.06 -7.30
N ARG A 1096 8.46 37.92 -7.85
CA ARG A 1096 8.84 38.49 -9.17
C ARG A 1096 8.30 37.67 -10.34
N TRP A 1097 8.16 36.35 -10.19
CA TRP A 1097 7.46 35.42 -11.07
C TRP A 1097 5.97 35.58 -10.88
N ARG A 1098 5.36 35.75 -9.70
CA ARG A 1098 3.93 36.16 -9.65
C ARG A 1098 3.68 37.51 -10.33
N GLY A 1099 4.67 38.40 -10.41
CA GLY A 1099 4.59 39.64 -11.22
C GLY A 1099 4.76 39.45 -12.74
N ILE A 1100 5.42 38.37 -13.19
CA ILE A 1100 5.70 38.05 -14.62
C ILE A 1100 4.83 36.88 -15.15
N VAL A 1101 4.37 36.02 -14.25
CA VAL A 1101 3.60 34.79 -14.43
C VAL A 1101 2.12 35.05 -14.17
N ALA A 1102 1.70 36.04 -13.37
CA ALA A 1102 0.29 36.46 -13.39
C ALA A 1102 -0.19 36.90 -14.80
N PRO A 1103 0.57 37.69 -15.60
CA PRO A 1103 0.18 37.96 -16.97
C PRO A 1103 0.37 36.75 -17.91
N LEU A 1104 1.20 35.77 -17.57
CA LEU A 1104 1.45 34.54 -18.35
C LEU A 1104 0.42 33.43 -18.04
N ASP A 1105 -0.12 33.41 -16.83
CA ASP A 1105 -1.26 32.60 -16.36
C ASP A 1105 -2.56 33.21 -16.86
N ILE A 1106 -2.70 34.53 -16.84
CA ILE A 1106 -3.80 35.21 -17.52
C ILE A 1106 -3.68 35.02 -19.03
N LEU A 1107 -2.48 35.08 -19.63
CA LEU A 1107 -2.28 34.78 -21.05
C LEU A 1107 -2.56 33.32 -21.36
N THR A 1108 -2.17 32.35 -20.55
CA THR A 1108 -2.48 30.94 -20.78
C THR A 1108 -3.96 30.65 -20.52
N ILE A 1109 -4.59 31.25 -19.52
CA ILE A 1109 -6.05 31.17 -19.31
C ILE A 1109 -6.79 31.88 -20.45
N LEU A 1110 -6.31 33.02 -20.95
CA LEU A 1110 -6.87 33.72 -22.11
C LEU A 1110 -6.59 32.97 -23.41
N VAL A 1111 -5.47 32.28 -23.55
CA VAL A 1111 -5.15 31.41 -24.70
C VAL A 1111 -6.00 30.16 -24.64
N ILE A 1112 -6.20 29.56 -23.47
CA ILE A 1112 -7.11 28.42 -23.26
C ILE A 1112 -8.54 28.88 -23.49
N ALA A 1113 -8.96 30.05 -22.98
CA ALA A 1113 -10.31 30.59 -23.15
C ALA A 1113 -10.55 31.06 -24.58
N ALA A 1114 -9.58 31.68 -25.26
CA ALA A 1114 -9.64 32.05 -26.66
C ALA A 1114 -9.58 30.82 -27.56
N PHE A 1115 -8.77 29.81 -27.23
CA PHE A 1115 -8.79 28.51 -27.89
C PHE A 1115 -10.14 27.84 -27.70
N THR A 1116 -10.69 27.83 -26.49
CA THR A 1116 -12.01 27.25 -26.17
C THR A 1116 -13.15 28.03 -26.83
N ALA A 1117 -13.06 29.36 -26.91
CA ALA A 1117 -14.06 30.22 -27.55
C ALA A 1117 -13.98 30.15 -29.08
N LEU A 1118 -12.77 30.15 -29.66
CA LEU A 1118 -12.53 29.89 -31.07
C LEU A 1118 -13.04 28.50 -31.45
N PHE A 1119 -12.70 27.49 -30.63
CA PHE A 1119 -13.14 26.12 -30.80
C PHE A 1119 -14.66 25.97 -30.65
N ALA A 1120 -15.29 26.61 -29.67
CA ALA A 1120 -16.75 26.61 -29.51
C ALA A 1120 -17.47 27.34 -30.65
N ALA A 1121 -16.82 28.33 -31.28
CA ALA A 1121 -17.35 29.04 -32.44
C ALA A 1121 -17.17 28.28 -33.76
N THR A 1122 -16.20 27.37 -33.84
CA THR A 1122 -15.86 26.66 -35.09
C THR A 1122 -16.13 25.15 -35.07
N ALA A 1123 -16.35 24.54 -33.90
CA ALA A 1123 -16.53 23.09 -33.77
C ALA A 1123 -17.88 22.60 -34.34
N PRO A 1124 -17.88 21.44 -35.04
CA PRO A 1124 -19.12 20.77 -35.43
C PRO A 1124 -19.99 20.41 -34.20
N PRO A 1125 -21.33 20.43 -34.28
CA PRO A 1125 -22.22 20.12 -33.15
C PRO A 1125 -22.00 18.74 -32.51
N SER A 1126 -21.52 17.75 -33.26
CA SER A 1126 -21.21 16.40 -32.77
C SER A 1126 -19.91 16.30 -31.97
N PHE A 1127 -19.08 17.35 -31.96
CA PHE A 1127 -17.73 17.29 -31.42
C PHE A 1127 -17.61 17.56 -29.91
N PRO A 1128 -18.33 18.53 -29.30
CA PRO A 1128 -18.28 18.77 -27.86
C PRO A 1128 -18.58 17.53 -26.97
N PRO A 1129 -19.55 16.66 -27.29
CA PRO A 1129 -19.77 15.43 -26.51
C PRO A 1129 -18.58 14.46 -26.52
N LEU A 1130 -17.91 14.29 -27.67
CA LEU A 1130 -16.73 13.43 -27.80
C LEU A 1130 -15.54 13.97 -27.00
N LEU A 1131 -15.38 15.29 -26.99
CA LEU A 1131 -14.36 15.97 -26.21
C LEU A 1131 -14.64 15.89 -24.69
N PHE A 1132 -15.91 15.97 -24.28
CA PHE A 1132 -16.30 15.70 -22.89
C PHE A 1132 -15.96 14.27 -22.47
N ILE A 1133 -16.31 13.27 -23.29
CA ILE A 1133 -15.96 11.85 -23.06
C ILE A 1133 -14.45 11.69 -22.95
N PHE A 1134 -13.67 12.32 -23.83
CA PHE A 1134 -12.21 12.31 -23.81
C PHE A 1134 -11.63 12.84 -22.50
N PHE A 1135 -12.07 14.02 -22.02
CA PHE A 1135 -11.57 14.60 -20.77
C PHE A 1135 -11.98 13.77 -19.55
N LEU A 1136 -13.22 13.28 -19.51
CA LEU A 1136 -13.68 12.40 -18.44
C LEU A 1136 -12.89 11.10 -18.41
N ALA A 1137 -12.62 10.50 -19.58
CA ALA A 1137 -11.81 9.29 -19.69
C ALA A 1137 -10.35 9.54 -19.24
N CYS A 1138 -9.75 10.68 -19.57
CA CYS A 1138 -8.42 11.05 -19.06
C CYS A 1138 -8.41 11.13 -17.53
N PHE A 1139 -9.41 11.77 -16.93
CA PHE A 1139 -9.52 11.92 -15.48
C PHE A 1139 -9.73 10.57 -14.78
N VAL A 1140 -10.65 9.74 -15.29
CA VAL A 1140 -10.89 8.40 -14.75
C VAL A 1140 -9.65 7.51 -14.91
N GLY A 1141 -9.00 7.55 -16.08
CA GLY A 1141 -7.74 6.83 -16.32
C GLY A 1141 -6.64 7.23 -15.34
N TYR A 1142 -6.53 8.52 -15.03
CA TYR A 1142 -5.59 9.03 -14.02
C TYR A 1142 -5.82 8.40 -12.64
N LEU A 1143 -7.06 8.41 -12.15
CA LEU A 1143 -7.40 7.86 -10.83
C LEU A 1143 -7.20 6.34 -10.75
N LEU A 1144 -7.45 5.61 -11.84
CA LEU A 1144 -7.32 4.15 -11.87
C LEU A 1144 -5.86 3.71 -11.84
N VAL A 1145 -5.00 4.39 -12.60
CA VAL A 1145 -3.59 3.99 -12.76
C VAL A 1145 -2.75 4.38 -11.56
N TRP A 1146 -3.05 5.50 -10.90
CA TRP A 1146 -2.32 5.96 -9.71
C TRP A 1146 -2.35 4.95 -8.56
N ASN A 1147 -3.39 4.11 -8.49
CA ASN A 1147 -3.59 3.12 -7.43
C ASN A 1147 -3.05 1.72 -7.77
N VAL A 1148 -2.27 1.57 -8.84
CA VAL A 1148 -1.69 0.28 -9.24
C VAL A 1148 -0.47 -0.05 -8.37
N ALA A 1149 -0.40 -1.27 -7.85
CA ALA A 1149 0.75 -1.71 -7.07
C ALA A 1149 2.04 -1.73 -7.94
N PRO A 1150 3.21 -1.26 -7.44
CA PRO A 1150 4.45 -1.21 -8.23
C PRO A 1150 4.87 -2.55 -8.86
N ALA A 1151 4.59 -3.66 -8.17
CA ALA A 1151 4.84 -5.02 -8.65
C ALA A 1151 4.06 -5.39 -9.93
N LEU A 1152 2.98 -4.66 -10.22
CA LEU A 1152 2.06 -4.91 -11.34
C LEU A 1152 2.22 -3.90 -12.49
N HIS A 1153 3.19 -2.99 -12.44
CA HIS A 1153 3.43 -2.01 -13.51
C HIS A 1153 3.78 -2.65 -14.86
N THR A 1154 4.54 -3.76 -14.90
CA THR A 1154 4.79 -4.50 -16.14
C THR A 1154 3.50 -5.13 -16.70
N PRO A 1155 2.71 -5.89 -15.91
CA PRO A 1155 1.38 -6.33 -16.34
C PRO A 1155 0.47 -5.19 -16.80
N LEU A 1156 0.44 -4.05 -16.10
CA LEU A 1156 -0.33 -2.87 -16.48
C LEU A 1156 0.07 -2.35 -17.87
N MET A 1157 1.38 -2.25 -18.17
CA MET A 1157 1.84 -1.85 -19.51
C MET A 1157 1.37 -2.82 -20.59
N SER A 1158 1.40 -4.12 -20.32
CA SER A 1158 0.94 -5.12 -21.28
C SER A 1158 -0.59 -5.09 -21.49
N VAL A 1159 -1.37 -4.85 -20.44
CA VAL A 1159 -2.84 -4.68 -20.53
C VAL A 1159 -3.20 -3.41 -21.28
N THR A 1160 -2.54 -2.29 -20.98
CA THR A 1160 -2.80 -1.01 -21.66
C THR A 1160 -2.44 -1.09 -23.14
N ASN A 1161 -1.34 -1.78 -23.51
CA ASN A 1161 -1.06 -2.09 -24.91
C ASN A 1161 -2.19 -2.92 -25.56
N ALA A 1162 -2.71 -3.95 -24.87
CA ALA A 1162 -3.80 -4.75 -25.39
C ALA A 1162 -5.08 -3.90 -25.61
N ILE A 1163 -5.39 -3.01 -24.66
CA ILE A 1163 -6.52 -2.07 -24.73
C ILE A 1163 -6.34 -1.06 -25.86
N SER A 1164 -5.11 -0.56 -26.12
CA SER A 1164 -4.86 0.35 -27.25
C SER A 1164 -5.13 -0.29 -28.60
N GLY A 1165 -5.09 -1.62 -28.67
CA GLY A 1165 -5.56 -2.40 -29.81
C GLY A 1165 -7.06 -2.28 -30.13
N THR A 1166 -7.85 -1.55 -29.35
CA THR A 1166 -9.26 -1.21 -29.65
C THR A 1166 -9.42 -0.48 -30.99
N VAL A 1167 -8.34 0.13 -31.51
CA VAL A 1167 -8.22 0.62 -32.90
C VAL A 1167 -8.67 -0.41 -33.95
N LEU A 1168 -8.59 -1.70 -33.65
CA LEU A 1168 -9.17 -2.77 -34.48
C LEU A 1168 -10.66 -2.54 -34.83
N VAL A 1169 -11.45 -2.04 -33.89
CA VAL A 1169 -12.88 -1.69 -34.12
C VAL A 1169 -13.02 -0.68 -35.25
N GLY A 1170 -12.15 0.32 -35.28
CA GLY A 1170 -12.22 1.37 -36.28
C GLY A 1170 -11.80 0.88 -37.68
N GLY A 1171 -10.78 0.02 -37.77
CA GLY A 1171 -10.42 -0.65 -39.02
C GLY A 1171 -11.56 -1.52 -39.59
N MET A 1172 -12.30 -2.22 -38.73
CA MET A 1172 -13.47 -3.02 -39.15
C MET A 1172 -14.61 -2.16 -39.69
N LEU A 1173 -14.90 -1.04 -39.03
CA LEU A 1173 -15.87 -0.05 -39.53
C LEU A 1173 -15.40 0.55 -40.86
N GLY A 1174 -14.11 0.87 -40.97
CA GLY A 1174 -13.51 1.44 -42.18
C GLY A 1174 -13.63 0.56 -43.43
N ILE A 1175 -13.48 -0.77 -43.32
CA ILE A 1175 -13.66 -1.66 -44.48
C ILE A 1175 -15.14 -1.83 -44.84
N SER A 1176 -16.00 -1.91 -43.82
CA SER A 1176 -17.44 -2.12 -44.00
C SER A 1176 -18.11 -0.95 -44.75
N ALA A 1177 -17.55 0.26 -44.64
CA ALA A 1177 -17.96 1.43 -45.39
C ALA A 1177 -17.84 1.30 -46.92
N ARG A 1178 -16.93 0.45 -47.43
CA ARG A 1178 -16.76 0.23 -48.88
C ARG A 1178 -17.62 -0.90 -49.44
N ALA A 1179 -17.94 -1.94 -48.66
CA ALA A 1179 -18.83 -3.00 -49.10
C ALA A 1179 -20.25 -2.49 -49.44
N TYR A 1180 -20.61 -1.30 -48.94
CA TYR A 1180 -21.77 -0.52 -49.37
C TYR A 1180 -21.75 -0.15 -50.87
N GLN A 1181 -20.58 0.18 -51.44
CA GLN A 1181 -20.45 0.62 -52.85
C GLN A 1181 -20.52 -0.54 -53.86
N THR A 1182 -20.33 -1.79 -53.44
CA THR A 1182 -20.42 -2.94 -54.34
C THR A 1182 -21.85 -3.40 -54.63
N LEU A 1183 -22.83 -2.99 -53.81
CA LEU A 1183 -24.24 -3.38 -53.92
C LEU A 1183 -25.11 -2.34 -54.64
N ASP A 1184 -24.76 -1.06 -54.61
CA ASP A 1184 -25.53 0.00 -55.28
C ASP A 1184 -24.60 0.83 -56.18
N LYS A 1185 -24.49 0.42 -57.45
CA LYS A 1185 -23.47 0.91 -58.39
C LYS A 1185 -23.79 2.29 -58.99
N GLU A 1186 -24.94 2.91 -58.70
CA GLU A 1186 -25.39 4.09 -59.46
C GLU A 1186 -25.66 5.37 -58.64
N SER A 1187 -25.61 5.35 -57.30
CA SER A 1187 -26.26 6.41 -56.50
C SER A 1187 -25.37 7.37 -55.69
N ILE A 1188 -24.05 7.12 -55.49
CA ILE A 1188 -23.29 7.81 -54.41
C ILE A 1188 -21.98 8.52 -54.83
N CYS A 1189 -21.57 8.51 -56.11
CA CYS A 1189 -20.35 9.23 -56.54
C CYS A 1189 -20.66 10.43 -57.46
N PRO A 1190 -21.00 11.62 -56.93
CA PRO A 1190 -21.25 12.81 -57.74
C PRO A 1190 -19.95 13.60 -57.98
N HIS A 1191 -18.92 12.98 -58.58
CA HIS A 1191 -17.74 13.75 -58.99
C HIS A 1191 -17.97 14.38 -60.37
N ASN A 1192 -18.73 15.46 -60.48
CA ASN A 1192 -19.02 16.13 -61.78
C ASN A 1192 -17.79 16.76 -62.49
N HIS A 1193 -16.56 16.56 -62.00
CA HIS A 1193 -15.35 17.29 -62.43
C HIS A 1193 -14.23 16.40 -63.01
N LEU A 1194 -14.39 15.07 -63.05
CA LEU A 1194 -13.31 14.14 -63.41
C LEU A 1194 -13.49 13.41 -64.76
N GLY A 1195 -14.67 13.47 -65.38
CA GLY A 1195 -14.89 12.96 -66.73
C GLY A 1195 -14.64 11.44 -66.85
N PRO A 1196 -14.20 10.91 -68.00
CA PRO A 1196 -14.13 9.45 -68.26
C PRO A 1196 -13.15 8.65 -67.37
N LEU A 1197 -12.44 9.29 -66.44
CA LEU A 1197 -11.53 8.64 -65.48
C LEU A 1197 -12.18 8.31 -64.12
N GLU A 1198 -13.43 8.71 -63.89
CA GLU A 1198 -14.20 8.52 -62.65
C GLU A 1198 -14.24 7.07 -62.13
N PRO A 1199 -14.52 6.03 -62.96
CA PRO A 1199 -14.63 4.65 -62.45
C PRO A 1199 -13.30 4.09 -61.95
N PHE A 1200 -12.20 4.49 -62.59
CA PHE A 1200 -10.85 4.02 -62.27
C PHE A 1200 -10.33 4.64 -60.96
N TYR A 1201 -10.58 5.94 -60.75
CA TYR A 1201 -10.14 6.68 -59.57
C TYR A 1201 -10.85 6.23 -58.28
N CYS A 1202 -12.17 6.02 -58.34
CA CYS A 1202 -12.96 5.53 -57.22
C CYS A 1202 -12.60 4.07 -56.85
N HIS A 1203 -12.36 3.21 -57.86
CA HIS A 1203 -11.94 1.83 -57.64
C HIS A 1203 -10.55 1.73 -56.98
N SER A 1204 -9.57 2.52 -57.44
CA SER A 1204 -8.20 2.53 -56.91
C SER A 1204 -8.13 2.99 -55.45
N ARG A 1205 -8.78 4.11 -55.10
CA ARG A 1205 -8.79 4.65 -53.73
C ARG A 1205 -9.45 3.73 -52.73
N GLY A 1206 -10.59 3.15 -53.11
CA GLY A 1206 -11.25 2.18 -52.26
C GLY A 1206 -10.38 0.94 -52.00
N THR A 1207 -9.61 0.47 -53.00
CA THR A 1207 -8.76 -0.71 -52.85
C THR A 1207 -7.57 -0.43 -51.94
N ALA A 1208 -7.02 0.78 -52.00
CA ALA A 1208 -6.04 1.26 -51.03
C ALA A 1208 -6.61 1.30 -49.60
N ALA A 1209 -7.81 1.87 -49.41
CA ALA A 1209 -8.45 1.95 -48.09
C ALA A 1209 -8.72 0.57 -47.47
N ILE A 1210 -9.21 -0.41 -48.24
CA ILE A 1210 -9.41 -1.78 -47.75
C ILE A 1210 -8.09 -2.42 -47.36
N THR A 1211 -7.08 -2.31 -48.22
CA THR A 1211 -5.78 -2.95 -47.98
C THR A 1211 -5.14 -2.38 -46.71
N LEU A 1212 -5.17 -1.05 -46.55
CA LEU A 1212 -4.63 -0.37 -45.37
C LEU A 1212 -5.38 -0.75 -44.09
N ASN A 1213 -6.72 -0.74 -44.11
CA ASN A 1213 -7.51 -1.18 -42.96
C ASN A 1213 -7.30 -2.68 -42.66
N ALA A 1214 -7.15 -3.54 -43.66
CA ALA A 1214 -6.89 -4.95 -43.44
C ALA A 1214 -5.53 -5.17 -42.74
N ILE A 1215 -4.49 -4.45 -43.16
CA ILE A 1215 -3.20 -4.47 -42.49
C ILE A 1215 -3.33 -3.87 -41.07
N ALA A 1216 -4.07 -2.78 -40.90
CA ALA A 1216 -4.31 -2.18 -39.59
C ALA A 1216 -5.00 -3.16 -38.62
N ILE A 1217 -6.04 -3.86 -39.08
CA ILE A 1217 -6.72 -4.91 -38.31
C ILE A 1217 -5.76 -6.05 -37.96
N ALA A 1218 -4.96 -6.53 -38.92
CA ALA A 1218 -4.00 -7.60 -38.65
C ALA A 1218 -2.99 -7.20 -37.56
N VAL A 1219 -2.43 -6.00 -37.66
CA VAL A 1219 -1.46 -5.46 -36.69
C VAL A 1219 -2.11 -5.20 -35.33
N ALA A 1220 -3.32 -4.61 -35.31
CA ALA A 1220 -4.08 -4.39 -34.08
C ALA A 1220 -4.46 -5.72 -33.39
N SER A 1221 -4.82 -6.75 -34.18
CA SER A 1221 -5.09 -8.10 -33.67
C SER A 1221 -3.87 -8.69 -32.97
N MET A 1222 -2.68 -8.52 -33.56
CA MET A 1222 -1.44 -8.98 -32.90
C MET A 1222 -1.22 -8.26 -31.57
N ASN A 1223 -1.51 -6.96 -31.50
CA ASN A 1223 -1.40 -6.17 -30.27
C ASN A 1223 -2.39 -6.64 -29.19
N VAL A 1224 -3.69 -6.76 -29.53
CA VAL A 1224 -4.75 -7.20 -28.60
C VAL A 1224 -4.44 -8.58 -28.02
N PHE A 1225 -4.30 -9.58 -28.89
CA PHE A 1225 -4.20 -10.97 -28.47
C PHE A 1225 -2.82 -11.26 -27.86
N GLY A 1226 -1.76 -10.68 -28.41
CA GLY A 1226 -0.41 -10.76 -27.84
C GLY A 1226 -0.37 -10.10 -26.45
N GLY A 1227 -0.90 -8.89 -26.31
CA GLY A 1227 -0.90 -8.14 -25.04
C GLY A 1227 -1.66 -8.84 -23.92
N PHE A 1228 -2.87 -9.36 -24.19
CA PHE A 1228 -3.63 -10.11 -23.19
C PHE A 1228 -2.99 -11.47 -22.86
N ALA A 1229 -2.42 -12.17 -23.84
CA ALA A 1229 -1.74 -13.45 -23.61
C ALA A 1229 -0.46 -13.29 -22.77
N VAL A 1230 0.36 -12.29 -23.07
CA VAL A 1230 1.55 -11.96 -22.27
C VAL A 1230 1.16 -11.56 -20.86
N THR A 1231 0.13 -10.72 -20.71
CA THR A 1231 -0.39 -10.35 -19.39
C THR A 1231 -0.83 -11.57 -18.60
N GLN A 1232 -1.67 -12.43 -19.19
CA GLN A 1232 -2.15 -13.63 -18.51
C GLN A 1232 -1.00 -14.53 -18.06
N ARG A 1233 0.01 -14.69 -18.91
CA ARG A 1233 1.21 -15.48 -18.62
C ARG A 1233 1.98 -14.90 -17.43
N MET A 1234 2.16 -13.57 -17.38
CA MET A 1234 2.80 -12.90 -16.25
C MET A 1234 2.00 -13.06 -14.96
N LEU A 1235 0.68 -12.86 -15.02
CA LEU A 1235 -0.21 -12.96 -13.87
C LEU A 1235 -0.31 -14.38 -13.30
N ASN A 1236 -0.19 -15.40 -14.15
CA ASN A 1236 -0.19 -16.81 -13.73
C ASN A 1236 1.05 -17.22 -12.92
N MET A 1237 2.15 -16.48 -13.04
CA MET A 1237 3.37 -16.74 -12.27
C MET A 1237 3.30 -16.24 -10.83
N PHE A 1238 2.46 -15.24 -10.53
CA PHE A 1238 2.28 -14.78 -9.15
C PHE A 1238 1.52 -15.84 -8.34
N ARG A 1239 2.24 -16.51 -7.43
CA ARG A 1239 1.73 -17.54 -6.52
C ARG A 1239 2.05 -17.17 -5.07
N LYS A 1240 1.07 -17.38 -4.17
CA LYS A 1240 1.25 -17.20 -2.73
C LYS A 1240 2.02 -18.39 -2.17
N SER A 1241 2.82 -18.20 -1.12
CA SER A 1241 3.35 -19.35 -0.40
C SER A 1241 2.19 -20.20 0.12
N THR A 1242 2.22 -21.50 -0.17
CA THR A 1242 1.40 -22.46 0.56
C THR A 1242 1.99 -22.54 1.97
N PRO A 1243 1.24 -22.21 3.04
CA PRO A 1243 1.73 -22.41 4.39
C PRO A 1243 2.06 -23.90 4.55
N LYS A 1244 3.31 -24.21 4.89
CA LYS A 1244 3.74 -25.56 5.30
C LYS A 1244 3.25 -25.83 6.72
#